data_AF-A0AAN6BSR6-F1
#
_entry.id   AF-A0AAN6BSR6-F1
#
_cell.length_a   1.000
_cell.length_b   1.000
_cell.length_c   1.000
_cell.angle_alpha   90.00
_cell.angle_beta   90.00
_cell.angle_gamma   90.00
#
_symmetry.space_group_name_H-M   'P 1'
#
loop_
_entity.id
_entity.type
_entity.pdbx_description
1 polymer ?
#
loop_
_entity_poly.entity_id
_entity_poly.type
_entity_poly.pdbx_seq_one_letter_code
_entity_poly.pdbx_strand_id
1 'polypeptide(L)'
;MVLGLRPPSDPERAQAWWTEVFLSHPPREVVDAPEFPPRPDEFQEIDWAPYVESKDAKLARILWDRPTQKFRQYLDSLGQHPFPRPDDDDDTRAMRHTEGLAFEVYELLLREHMYPIAESEWQDKWTQMGMDQAKWRLDDILEDWGHVPNTGPVLIRGKDVMTSRQLTVATLKQELRARGQVQTGTSQVLRKRLYDYERKSLTFFSRSDLGHWNISTGKPRGRRFHPGDELNPLDMYTWAIKLSPYNPTYWVSRSYYHYQQAFFDLAIGDAYRAQLLCEVLVDARCRNRQPGLYPRIWHAISQHILAGMNSDTGGVPPEVEKMRQPNGINYFIPTLRKALHNIISLSLAALQAREDCKAMEKYLPQRVIMPDRDRRPFERRHEVMEAYFEQAHDEKEEKQLWFHESRAGKVSTGRLYPYESGDKHRTDQDFLDELNQRLFGNNQALPWRRCKVKSVERLKPAKDSATALGVFATENIKKGQMIFVEEPAMRGHLGVSRLPSDRCEYSASTARCANCYKELGAVWPGEDQEQIRKIKAGQDKAACKCVLLDEKEAIPLNYCPPGPGPKTCSEIARKLYHFRACGRNWKWLHDAMRPYMMKWANHKDYSYFSHTNEAHGTLLSLLLREVFDITLERRDRFRDPNLMAHEIDELLILEDNLDQADEKVAFPFTLAANIQVPFDILMQLGVDIFADLSFDTWVIQIVLRKLLINAVPWADVPALKMSKEPRKKIVRRKEIDDPEKQREMTKKRESFESYDPSFRALYLYPGFSLFNHACPEKHNAQWGFDFGGVPNRVFVWAKEDIPKGKEILISYTESPMTEKGMLRQLGRPCACDGEHADESSDEDDTQQQSPEYPPLSAAPRDPTPDNSSVPSQGSSTRALGTQTKLGRAQMDGANDDREESAAREQTLLPEATEAEEQFDSELERYMATRKRPYRGEWAENGHYKRRHFDS
;
A
#
# COMPACT_ATOMS: atom_id res chain seq x y z
N MET A 1 6.63 31.18 -21.73
CA MET A 1 7.37 31.99 -22.75
C MET A 1 8.57 32.70 -22.12
N VAL A 2 9.70 32.93 -22.82
CA VAL A 2 10.83 33.70 -22.25
C VAL A 2 10.70 35.20 -22.57
N LEU A 3 10.39 36.01 -21.56
CA LEU A 3 10.31 37.48 -21.69
C LEU A 3 11.70 38.12 -21.83
N GLY A 4 11.75 39.25 -22.54
CA GLY A 4 12.96 39.97 -22.90
C GLY A 4 13.63 40.72 -21.75
N LEU A 5 14.15 39.98 -20.76
CA LEU A 5 14.97 40.49 -19.67
C LEU A 5 16.22 41.20 -20.23
N ARG A 6 16.24 42.53 -20.19
CA ARG A 6 17.40 43.37 -20.51
C ARG A 6 17.95 44.02 -19.23
N PRO A 7 19.24 43.84 -18.90
CA PRO A 7 19.83 44.56 -17.79
C PRO A 7 19.86 46.08 -18.06
N PRO A 8 19.83 46.90 -17.01
CA PRO A 8 20.25 48.30 -17.08
C PRO A 8 21.62 48.46 -17.76
N SER A 9 21.84 49.57 -18.47
CA SER A 9 23.13 49.88 -19.11
C SER A 9 24.18 50.43 -18.14
N ASP A 10 23.78 50.73 -16.90
CA ASP A 10 24.64 51.08 -15.77
C ASP A 10 25.14 49.77 -15.12
N PRO A 11 26.46 49.52 -15.00
CA PRO A 11 26.99 48.24 -14.53
C PRO A 11 26.63 47.90 -13.08
N GLU A 12 26.47 48.88 -12.18
CA GLU A 12 26.06 48.58 -10.80
C GLU A 12 24.60 48.12 -10.75
N ARG A 13 23.72 48.81 -11.49
CA ARG A 13 22.32 48.40 -11.65
C ARG A 13 22.18 47.11 -12.46
N ALA A 14 23.05 46.86 -13.44
CA ALA A 14 23.12 45.59 -14.17
C ALA A 14 23.49 44.44 -13.24
N GLN A 15 24.48 44.63 -12.36
CA GLN A 15 24.87 43.63 -11.37
C GLN A 15 23.76 43.42 -10.33
N ALA A 16 23.13 44.48 -9.82
CA ALA A 16 22.00 44.39 -8.90
C ALA A 16 20.80 43.66 -9.54
N TRP A 17 20.47 43.96 -10.79
CA TRP A 17 19.36 43.34 -11.53
C TRP A 17 19.66 41.90 -11.95
N TRP A 18 20.89 41.57 -12.39
CA TRP A 18 21.28 40.17 -12.63
C TRP A 18 21.30 39.37 -11.33
N THR A 19 21.67 40.00 -10.22
CA THR A 19 21.53 39.41 -8.89
C THR A 19 20.05 39.18 -8.58
N GLU A 20 19.17 40.17 -8.72
CA GLU A 20 17.72 40.02 -8.52
C GLU A 20 17.10 38.91 -9.38
N VAL A 21 17.48 38.81 -10.66
CA VAL A 21 17.05 37.75 -11.62
C VAL A 21 17.64 36.36 -11.28
N PHE A 22 18.75 36.29 -10.55
CA PHE A 22 19.35 35.03 -10.07
C PHE A 22 18.88 34.66 -8.64
N LEU A 23 18.38 35.63 -7.87
CA LEU A 23 17.81 35.44 -6.52
C LEU A 23 16.28 35.26 -6.54
N SER A 24 15.60 35.63 -7.63
CA SER A 24 14.20 35.28 -7.87
C SER A 24 14.07 33.78 -8.18
N HIS A 25 12.94 33.18 -7.77
CA HIS A 25 12.62 31.84 -8.23
C HIS A 25 12.29 31.92 -9.73
N PRO A 26 12.81 31.01 -10.58
CA PRO A 26 12.41 30.98 -11.98
C PRO A 26 10.90 30.73 -12.08
N PRO A 27 10.22 31.18 -13.16
CA PRO A 27 8.78 31.07 -13.31
C PRO A 27 8.24 29.64 -13.15
N ARG A 28 6.95 29.52 -12.82
CA ARG A 28 6.23 28.25 -12.62
C ARG A 28 6.40 27.21 -13.75
N GLU A 29 6.69 27.66 -14.98
CA GLU A 29 6.97 26.83 -16.17
C GLU A 29 8.40 26.24 -16.22
N VAL A 30 9.28 26.51 -15.24
CA VAL A 30 10.74 26.29 -15.36
C VAL A 30 11.31 25.33 -14.30
N VAL A 31 10.58 25.08 -13.21
CA VAL A 31 10.93 24.05 -12.22
C VAL A 31 9.68 23.24 -11.93
N ASP A 32 9.58 22.10 -12.60
CA ASP A 32 8.48 21.15 -12.40
C ASP A 32 8.45 20.63 -10.96
N ALA A 33 7.25 20.27 -10.49
CA ALA A 33 7.10 19.55 -9.24
C ALA A 33 7.72 18.14 -9.35
N PRO A 34 8.24 17.55 -8.25
CA PRO A 34 8.64 16.15 -8.25
C PRO A 34 7.48 15.24 -8.68
N GLU A 35 7.74 14.34 -9.63
CA GLU A 35 6.74 13.37 -10.14
C GLU A 35 6.20 12.44 -9.05
N PHE A 36 6.97 12.22 -7.98
CA PHE A 36 6.63 11.34 -6.86
C PHE A 36 6.91 11.99 -5.49
N PRO A 37 6.20 11.57 -4.42
CA PRO A 37 6.40 12.06 -3.06
C PRO A 37 7.83 11.92 -2.50
N PRO A 38 8.20 12.71 -1.47
CA PRO A 38 9.48 12.55 -0.79
C PRO A 38 9.57 11.20 -0.05
N ARG A 39 10.68 10.49 -0.28
CA ARG A 39 11.03 9.22 0.38
C ARG A 39 11.90 9.45 1.64
N PRO A 40 11.91 8.54 2.63
CA PRO A 40 12.75 8.68 3.81
C PRO A 40 14.25 8.72 3.47
N ASP A 41 15.03 9.33 4.36
CA ASP A 41 16.49 9.20 4.39
C ASP A 41 16.84 8.14 5.43
N GLU A 42 16.53 6.88 5.09
CA GLU A 42 16.92 5.71 5.89
C GLU A 42 18.44 5.70 6.07
N PHE A 43 18.90 5.36 7.28
CA PHE A 43 20.31 5.06 7.53
C PHE A 43 20.43 4.03 8.65
N GLN A 44 20.95 2.84 8.33
CA GLN A 44 21.10 1.70 9.26
C GLN A 44 19.80 1.20 9.93
N GLU A 45 18.63 1.46 9.33
CA GLU A 45 17.33 1.08 9.95
C GLU A 45 16.95 -0.40 9.82
N ILE A 46 17.66 -1.18 8.98
CA ILE A 46 17.28 -2.54 8.54
C ILE A 46 18.39 -3.57 8.84
N ASP A 47 18.03 -4.66 9.50
CA ASP A 47 18.90 -5.82 9.72
C ASP A 47 18.90 -6.75 8.49
N TRP A 48 19.70 -6.41 7.48
CA TRP A 48 19.85 -7.21 6.25
C TRP A 48 20.26 -8.67 6.53
N ALA A 49 19.53 -9.62 5.96
CA ALA A 49 19.81 -11.06 6.00
C ALA A 49 21.26 -11.44 5.59
N PRO A 50 21.75 -12.65 5.96
CA PRO A 50 23.12 -13.07 5.70
C PRO A 50 23.52 -13.11 4.21
N TYR A 51 24.83 -13.18 3.95
CA TYR A 51 25.36 -13.47 2.62
C TYR A 51 24.94 -14.88 2.16
N VAL A 52 24.46 -14.98 0.92
CA VAL A 52 24.00 -16.23 0.29
C VAL A 52 25.14 -17.26 0.26
N GLU A 53 24.92 -18.48 0.76
CA GLU A 53 25.89 -19.57 0.61
C GLU A 53 25.92 -20.11 -0.82
N SER A 54 27.09 -20.55 -1.29
CA SER A 54 27.26 -21.08 -2.66
C SER A 54 26.32 -22.27 -2.96
N LYS A 55 26.01 -23.10 -1.95
CA LYS A 55 25.04 -24.20 -2.04
C LYS A 55 23.62 -23.68 -2.38
N ASP A 56 23.21 -22.58 -1.75
CA ASP A 56 21.86 -22.02 -1.85
C ASP A 56 21.73 -21.20 -3.14
N ALA A 57 22.82 -20.54 -3.56
CA ALA A 57 22.93 -19.92 -4.88
C ALA A 57 22.83 -20.96 -6.02
N LYS A 58 23.43 -22.15 -5.88
CA LYS A 58 23.25 -23.25 -6.86
C LYS A 58 21.79 -23.67 -6.96
N LEU A 59 21.11 -23.88 -5.82
CA LEU A 59 19.69 -24.24 -5.82
C LEU A 59 18.81 -23.13 -6.39
N ALA A 60 19.04 -21.87 -6.01
CA ALA A 60 18.33 -20.72 -6.54
C ALA A 60 18.51 -20.56 -8.06
N ARG A 61 19.72 -20.84 -8.59
CA ARG A 61 19.97 -20.85 -10.03
C ARG A 61 19.20 -21.96 -10.73
N ILE A 62 19.18 -23.19 -10.20
CA ILE A 62 18.41 -24.32 -10.79
C ILE A 62 16.91 -23.97 -10.82
N LEU A 63 16.38 -23.45 -9.71
CA LEU A 63 14.98 -23.05 -9.59
C LEU A 63 14.59 -21.94 -10.58
N TRP A 64 15.51 -21.02 -10.87
CA TRP A 64 15.26 -19.94 -11.84
C TRP A 64 15.47 -20.35 -13.31
N ASP A 65 16.50 -21.15 -13.60
CA ASP A 65 16.85 -21.54 -14.98
C ASP A 65 15.81 -22.51 -15.57
N ARG A 66 15.27 -23.42 -14.74
CA ARG A 66 14.27 -24.43 -15.19
C ARG A 66 13.02 -23.81 -15.84
N PRO A 67 12.32 -22.80 -15.26
CA PRO A 67 11.23 -22.11 -15.97
C PRO A 67 11.71 -21.08 -17.01
N THR A 68 12.86 -20.42 -16.80
CA THR A 68 13.43 -19.49 -17.80
C THR A 68 13.78 -20.21 -19.11
N GLN A 69 14.16 -21.48 -19.04
CA GLN A 69 14.37 -22.34 -20.21
C GLN A 69 13.10 -22.49 -21.07
N LYS A 70 11.89 -22.39 -20.50
CA LYS A 70 10.63 -22.38 -21.27
C LYS A 70 10.47 -21.09 -22.08
N PHE A 71 10.80 -19.93 -21.49
CA PHE A 71 10.85 -18.67 -22.23
C PHE A 71 11.88 -18.70 -23.36
N ARG A 72 13.05 -19.33 -23.14
CA ARG A 72 14.06 -19.53 -24.20
C ARG A 72 13.52 -20.42 -25.33
N GLN A 73 12.96 -21.60 -25.00
CA GLN A 73 12.33 -22.50 -25.97
C GLN A 73 11.24 -21.81 -26.81
N TYR A 74 10.42 -20.96 -26.19
CA TYR A 74 9.41 -20.18 -26.89
C TYR A 74 10.03 -19.10 -27.80
N LEU A 75 11.02 -18.32 -27.31
CA LEU A 75 11.75 -17.35 -28.13
C LEU A 75 12.42 -17.98 -29.36
N ASP A 76 13.08 -19.12 -29.18
CA ASP A 76 13.73 -19.87 -30.25
C ASP A 76 12.71 -20.31 -31.32
N SER A 77 11.50 -20.73 -30.89
CA SER A 77 10.42 -21.15 -31.80
C SER A 77 9.85 -20.03 -32.66
N LEU A 78 10.00 -18.76 -32.25
CA LEU A 78 9.51 -17.59 -32.99
C LEU A 78 10.46 -17.14 -34.12
N GLY A 79 11.67 -17.70 -34.21
CA GLY A 79 12.57 -17.63 -35.38
C GLY A 79 13.24 -16.29 -35.72
N GLN A 80 12.56 -15.15 -35.57
CA GLN A 80 13.08 -13.81 -35.89
C GLN A 80 12.84 -12.83 -34.74
N HIS A 81 13.79 -11.92 -34.50
CA HIS A 81 13.70 -10.86 -33.48
C HIS A 81 13.26 -9.53 -34.14
N PRO A 82 12.27 -8.80 -33.58
CA PRO A 82 11.74 -7.57 -34.19
C PRO A 82 12.68 -6.37 -34.09
N PHE A 83 13.65 -6.43 -33.17
CA PHE A 83 14.78 -5.51 -33.12
C PHE A 83 16.07 -6.31 -33.31
N PRO A 84 16.43 -6.65 -34.57
CA PRO A 84 17.60 -7.46 -34.86
C PRO A 84 18.86 -6.82 -34.27
N ARG A 85 19.77 -7.67 -33.83
CA ARG A 85 21.07 -7.23 -33.33
C ARG A 85 21.88 -6.70 -34.53
N PRO A 86 22.62 -5.59 -34.38
CA PRO A 86 23.63 -5.22 -35.37
C PRO A 86 24.60 -6.39 -35.60
N ASP A 87 25.20 -6.45 -36.77
CA ASP A 87 26.32 -7.36 -37.05
C ASP A 87 27.54 -7.06 -36.14
N ASP A 88 28.58 -7.89 -36.23
CA ASP A 88 29.74 -7.91 -35.32
C ASP A 88 30.75 -6.75 -35.49
N ASP A 89 30.25 -5.52 -35.39
CA ASP A 89 31.05 -4.33 -35.10
C ASP A 89 31.70 -4.42 -33.70
N ASP A 90 32.76 -3.63 -33.46
CA ASP A 90 33.52 -3.64 -32.20
C ASP A 90 32.65 -3.18 -31.01
N ASP A 91 31.70 -2.25 -31.22
CA ASP A 91 30.70 -1.85 -30.22
C ASP A 91 29.74 -3.01 -29.87
N THR A 92 29.26 -3.77 -30.87
CA THR A 92 28.44 -4.97 -30.64
C THR A 92 29.20 -6.02 -29.82
N ARG A 93 30.50 -6.20 -30.11
CA ARG A 93 31.38 -7.11 -29.38
C ARG A 93 31.54 -6.71 -27.91
N ALA A 94 31.52 -5.41 -27.58
CA ALA A 94 31.57 -4.92 -26.21
C ALA A 94 30.29 -5.27 -25.40
N MET A 95 29.14 -5.38 -26.06
CA MET A 95 27.84 -5.70 -25.44
C MET A 95 27.52 -7.20 -25.35
N ARG A 96 28.25 -8.07 -26.04
CA ARG A 96 28.07 -9.54 -25.94
C ARG A 96 28.08 -10.03 -24.49
N HIS A 97 27.17 -10.97 -24.19
CA HIS A 97 26.96 -11.63 -22.88
C HIS A 97 26.56 -10.71 -21.70
N THR A 98 26.32 -9.40 -21.93
CA THR A 98 25.78 -8.50 -20.89
C THR A 98 24.34 -8.81 -20.50
N GLU A 99 23.61 -9.57 -21.30
CA GLU A 99 22.18 -9.79 -21.12
C GLU A 99 21.83 -11.05 -20.31
N GLY A 100 22.80 -11.93 -20.02
CA GLY A 100 22.58 -13.29 -19.47
C GLY A 100 21.90 -13.37 -18.08
N LEU A 101 21.58 -12.24 -17.46
CA LEU A 101 20.80 -12.13 -16.22
C LEU A 101 19.32 -11.77 -16.43
N ALA A 102 18.89 -11.46 -17.66
CA ALA A 102 17.52 -11.03 -17.99
C ALA A 102 17.11 -11.27 -19.47
N PHE A 103 17.94 -11.95 -20.27
CA PHE A 103 17.84 -12.02 -21.74
C PHE A 103 16.45 -12.42 -22.24
N GLU A 104 15.88 -13.52 -21.72
CA GLU A 104 14.60 -14.05 -22.19
C GLU A 104 13.44 -13.09 -21.91
N VAL A 105 13.41 -12.54 -20.70
CA VAL A 105 12.41 -11.54 -20.28
C VAL A 105 12.54 -10.27 -21.12
N TYR A 106 13.76 -9.80 -21.37
CA TYR A 106 14.00 -8.59 -22.16
C TYR A 106 13.61 -8.77 -23.63
N GLU A 107 14.02 -9.86 -24.29
CA GLU A 107 13.66 -10.11 -25.70
C GLU A 107 12.15 -10.36 -25.88
N LEU A 108 11.46 -10.99 -24.92
CA LEU A 108 10.00 -11.11 -24.96
C LEU A 108 9.29 -9.76 -24.76
N LEU A 109 9.75 -8.93 -23.82
CA LEU A 109 9.23 -7.57 -23.65
C LEU A 109 9.48 -6.69 -24.87
N LEU A 110 10.60 -6.85 -25.57
CA LEU A 110 10.86 -6.17 -26.84
C LEU A 110 9.92 -6.62 -27.97
N ARG A 111 9.39 -7.85 -27.95
CA ARG A 111 8.34 -8.29 -28.89
C ARG A 111 7.00 -7.61 -28.60
N GLU A 112 6.59 -7.55 -27.34
CA GLU A 112 5.29 -7.01 -26.92
C GLU A 112 5.38 -5.59 -26.32
N HIS A 113 6.30 -4.77 -26.83
CA HIS A 113 6.66 -3.49 -26.21
C HIS A 113 5.63 -2.36 -26.39
N MET A 114 4.64 -2.49 -27.26
CA MET A 114 3.72 -1.39 -27.62
C MET A 114 2.47 -1.33 -26.73
N TYR A 115 1.88 -2.48 -26.42
CA TYR A 115 0.59 -2.59 -25.72
C TYR A 115 0.69 -3.64 -24.61
N PRO A 116 0.02 -3.44 -23.46
CA PRO A 116 -0.06 -4.47 -22.42
C PRO A 116 -0.78 -5.73 -22.90
N ILE A 117 -0.54 -6.85 -22.23
CA ILE A 117 -1.37 -8.06 -22.33
C ILE A 117 -2.78 -7.81 -21.76
N ALA A 118 -3.81 -8.45 -22.31
CA ALA A 118 -5.19 -8.28 -21.84
C ALA A 118 -5.52 -9.25 -20.70
N GLU A 119 -6.33 -8.81 -19.73
CA GLU A 119 -6.89 -9.71 -18.70
C GLU A 119 -7.86 -10.75 -19.28
N SER A 120 -8.32 -10.56 -20.52
CA SER A 120 -9.07 -11.54 -21.32
C SER A 120 -8.22 -12.47 -22.19
N GLU A 121 -6.96 -12.12 -22.50
CA GLU A 121 -6.07 -12.90 -23.39
C GLU A 121 -5.00 -13.70 -22.63
N TRP A 122 -4.78 -13.44 -21.34
CA TRP A 122 -3.59 -13.95 -20.65
C TRP A 122 -3.56 -15.49 -20.61
N GLN A 123 -4.70 -16.16 -20.45
CA GLN A 123 -4.80 -17.62 -20.47
C GLN A 123 -4.37 -18.21 -21.82
N ASP A 124 -4.74 -17.57 -22.93
CA ASP A 124 -4.40 -18.06 -24.27
C ASP A 124 -2.91 -17.89 -24.54
N LYS A 125 -2.32 -16.73 -24.21
CA LYS A 125 -0.86 -16.55 -24.31
C LYS A 125 -0.10 -17.50 -23.37
N TRP A 126 -0.60 -17.69 -22.15
CA TRP A 126 -0.03 -18.61 -21.15
C TRP A 126 0.04 -20.05 -21.66
N THR A 127 -1.01 -20.49 -22.34
CA THR A 127 -1.13 -21.82 -22.96
C THR A 127 -0.28 -21.92 -24.24
N GLN A 128 -0.20 -20.87 -25.07
CA GLN A 128 0.68 -20.83 -26.25
C GLN A 128 2.16 -20.97 -25.90
N MET A 129 2.58 -20.45 -24.74
CA MET A 129 3.94 -20.64 -24.21
C MET A 129 4.15 -22.00 -23.52
N GLY A 130 3.11 -22.83 -23.40
CA GLY A 130 3.14 -24.12 -22.69
C GLY A 130 3.41 -23.99 -21.19
N MET A 131 3.11 -22.83 -20.60
CA MET A 131 3.37 -22.53 -19.18
C MET A 131 2.24 -22.95 -18.24
N ASP A 132 1.10 -23.35 -18.79
CA ASP A 132 0.02 -24.09 -18.11
C ASP A 132 0.46 -25.50 -17.70
N GLN A 133 1.22 -26.16 -18.57
CA GLN A 133 1.76 -27.51 -18.39
C GLN A 133 3.17 -27.52 -17.78
N ALA A 134 3.81 -26.36 -17.64
CA ALA A 134 5.17 -26.24 -17.11
C ALA A 134 5.24 -26.50 -15.60
N LYS A 135 5.57 -27.74 -15.24
CA LYS A 135 5.75 -28.21 -13.87
C LYS A 135 7.01 -29.05 -13.73
N TRP A 136 7.60 -29.03 -12.53
CA TRP A 136 8.82 -29.78 -12.21
C TRP A 136 8.65 -30.51 -10.88
N ARG A 137 9.06 -31.77 -10.79
CA ARG A 137 8.91 -32.57 -9.56
C ARG A 137 10.00 -32.21 -8.55
N LEU A 138 9.65 -32.16 -7.27
CA LEU A 138 10.58 -31.78 -6.20
C LEU A 138 11.80 -32.72 -6.11
N ASP A 139 11.60 -34.04 -6.27
CA ASP A 139 12.71 -35.01 -6.18
C ASP A 139 13.78 -34.74 -7.23
N ASP A 140 13.38 -34.45 -8.48
CA ASP A 140 14.26 -34.20 -9.63
C ASP A 140 15.13 -32.94 -9.38
N ILE A 141 14.54 -31.87 -8.84
CA ILE A 141 15.24 -30.61 -8.48
C ILE A 141 16.26 -30.85 -7.35
N LEU A 142 15.91 -31.69 -6.37
CA LEU A 142 16.82 -32.05 -5.27
C LEU A 142 17.98 -32.94 -5.74
N GLU A 143 17.76 -33.76 -6.78
CA GLU A 143 18.81 -34.55 -7.45
C GLU A 143 19.77 -33.64 -8.25
N ASP A 144 19.26 -32.74 -9.10
CA ASP A 144 20.04 -31.71 -9.82
C ASP A 144 20.95 -30.89 -8.88
N TRP A 145 20.40 -30.51 -7.72
CA TRP A 145 21.13 -29.76 -6.69
C TRP A 145 22.28 -30.58 -6.09
N GLY A 146 22.15 -31.91 -6.01
CA GLY A 146 23.07 -32.81 -5.33
C GLY A 146 22.72 -33.00 -3.84
N HIS A 147 21.43 -32.94 -3.48
CA HIS A 147 21.02 -32.94 -2.08
C HIS A 147 21.12 -34.32 -1.41
N VAL A 148 22.26 -34.57 -0.76
CA VAL A 148 22.34 -35.64 0.26
C VAL A 148 21.55 -35.17 1.50
N PRO A 149 20.44 -35.83 1.87
CA PRO A 149 19.55 -35.31 2.90
C PRO A 149 20.21 -35.29 4.29
N ASN A 150 19.99 -34.22 5.05
CA ASN A 150 20.71 -33.96 6.30
C ASN A 150 20.36 -34.99 7.41
N THR A 151 21.36 -35.53 8.13
CA THR A 151 21.21 -36.63 9.10
C THR A 151 20.79 -36.20 10.51
N GLY A 152 20.28 -34.97 10.69
CA GLY A 152 19.82 -34.47 11.98
C GLY A 152 18.55 -35.15 12.53
N PRO A 153 18.21 -34.95 13.82
CA PRO A 153 17.00 -35.49 14.43
C PRO A 153 15.74 -34.74 13.97
N VAL A 154 14.71 -35.48 13.51
CA VAL A 154 13.40 -34.91 13.13
C VAL A 154 12.50 -34.89 14.37
N LEU A 155 12.04 -33.71 14.79
CA LEU A 155 11.20 -33.55 15.98
C LEU A 155 9.71 -33.45 15.62
N ILE A 156 8.91 -34.45 15.98
CA ILE A 156 7.43 -34.37 15.91
C ILE A 156 6.86 -34.17 17.31
N ARG A 157 6.00 -33.14 17.48
CA ARG A 157 5.48 -32.68 18.78
C ARG A 157 6.59 -32.39 19.82
N GLY A 158 7.78 -32.00 19.36
CA GLY A 158 8.97 -31.78 20.19
C GLY A 158 9.67 -33.07 20.65
N LYS A 159 9.52 -34.18 19.93
CA LYS A 159 10.15 -35.48 20.24
C LYS A 159 10.77 -36.09 19.00
N ASP A 160 12.01 -36.59 19.10
CA ASP A 160 12.69 -37.22 17.97
C ASP A 160 11.96 -38.49 17.49
N VAL A 161 11.61 -38.52 16.20
CA VAL A 161 10.97 -39.63 15.51
C VAL A 161 11.79 -40.92 15.61
N MET A 162 13.11 -40.83 15.58
CA MET A 162 13.98 -42.01 15.59
C MET A 162 14.20 -42.55 17.01
N THR A 163 14.66 -41.72 17.96
CA THR A 163 15.03 -42.20 19.31
C THR A 163 13.91 -42.19 20.34
N SER A 164 12.86 -41.35 20.22
CA SER A 164 11.93 -41.14 21.33
C SER A 164 11.02 -42.36 21.57
N ARG A 165 11.21 -43.04 22.70
CA ARG A 165 10.36 -44.16 23.16
C ARG A 165 8.90 -43.77 23.40
N GLN A 166 8.60 -42.47 23.51
CA GLN A 166 7.24 -41.96 23.77
C GLN A 166 6.35 -41.85 22.53
N LEU A 167 6.90 -42.09 21.32
CA LEU A 167 6.11 -42.19 20.08
C LEU A 167 5.63 -43.64 19.89
N THR A 168 4.38 -43.91 20.27
CA THR A 168 3.77 -45.23 20.15
C THR A 168 3.48 -45.61 18.69
N VAL A 169 3.29 -46.90 18.39
CA VAL A 169 2.91 -47.36 17.04
C VAL A 169 1.56 -46.77 16.60
N ALA A 170 0.61 -46.56 17.53
CA ALA A 170 -0.65 -45.88 17.22
C ALA A 170 -0.42 -44.42 16.82
N THR A 171 0.40 -43.69 17.58
CA THR A 171 0.80 -42.31 17.26
C THR A 171 1.52 -42.22 15.92
N LEU A 172 2.48 -43.12 15.65
CA LEU A 172 3.21 -43.16 14.37
C LEU A 172 2.28 -43.42 13.18
N LYS A 173 1.30 -44.33 13.31
CA LYS A 173 0.29 -44.57 12.28
C LYS A 173 -0.67 -43.38 12.10
N GLN A 174 -1.00 -42.66 13.18
CA GLN A 174 -1.80 -41.44 13.11
C GLN A 174 -1.05 -40.31 12.39
N GLU A 175 0.22 -40.06 12.74
CA GLU A 175 1.06 -39.05 12.10
C GLU A 175 1.30 -39.36 10.61
N LEU A 176 1.53 -40.63 10.26
CA LEU A 176 1.63 -41.06 8.85
C LEU A 176 0.28 -40.92 8.11
N ARG A 177 -0.84 -41.29 8.73
CA ARG A 177 -2.18 -41.13 8.15
C ARG A 177 -2.51 -39.67 7.85
N ALA A 178 -2.16 -38.76 8.76
CA ALA A 178 -2.32 -37.32 8.58
C ALA A 178 -1.46 -36.72 7.45
N ARG A 179 -0.54 -37.51 6.88
CA ARG A 179 0.39 -37.15 5.79
C ARG A 179 0.16 -37.97 4.51
N GLY A 180 -0.97 -38.68 4.43
CA GLY A 180 -1.27 -39.60 3.31
C GLY A 180 -0.35 -40.82 3.20
N GLN A 181 0.53 -41.04 4.18
CA GLN A 181 1.59 -42.05 4.09
C GLN A 181 1.13 -43.45 4.51
N VAL A 182 1.75 -44.46 3.89
CA VAL A 182 1.44 -45.88 4.11
C VAL A 182 1.62 -46.29 5.57
N GLN A 183 0.59 -46.91 6.15
CA GLN A 183 0.50 -47.25 7.59
C GLN A 183 0.97 -48.70 7.92
N THR A 184 1.46 -49.46 6.94
CA THR A 184 1.95 -50.84 7.12
C THR A 184 3.43 -50.88 7.49
N GLY A 185 3.82 -51.85 8.32
CA GLY A 185 5.20 -52.06 8.79
C GLY A 185 5.35 -52.13 10.31
N THR A 186 6.56 -52.50 10.75
CA THR A 186 6.98 -52.50 12.17
C THR A 186 7.25 -51.08 12.68
N SER A 187 7.43 -50.89 14.00
CA SER A 187 7.70 -49.54 14.55
C SER A 187 8.93 -48.87 13.93
N GLN A 188 9.98 -49.63 13.59
CA GLN A 188 11.18 -49.07 12.93
C GLN A 188 10.87 -48.61 11.50
N VAL A 189 10.10 -49.38 10.73
CA VAL A 189 9.68 -49.00 9.36
C VAL A 189 8.81 -47.76 9.38
N LEU A 190 7.87 -47.66 10.34
CA LEU A 190 6.99 -46.49 10.48
C LEU A 190 7.76 -45.24 10.93
N ARG A 191 8.73 -45.37 11.86
CA ARG A 191 9.64 -44.28 12.25
C ARG A 191 10.49 -43.82 11.08
N LYS A 192 11.15 -44.75 10.37
CA LYS A 192 11.99 -44.41 9.22
C LYS A 192 11.19 -43.73 8.11
N ARG A 193 10.00 -44.24 7.75
CA ARG A 193 9.12 -43.61 6.75
C ARG A 193 8.72 -42.18 7.15
N LEU A 194 8.37 -41.97 8.42
CA LEU A 194 7.98 -40.65 8.93
C LEU A 194 9.17 -39.67 9.01
N TYR A 195 10.35 -40.18 9.40
CA TYR A 195 11.62 -39.44 9.42
C TYR A 195 12.04 -39.02 8.01
N ASP A 196 12.11 -39.97 7.06
CA ASP A 196 12.53 -39.71 5.68
C ASP A 196 11.53 -38.79 4.94
N TYR A 197 10.23 -38.87 5.24
CA TYR A 197 9.21 -37.97 4.69
C TYR A 197 9.36 -36.53 5.21
N GLU A 198 9.45 -36.33 6.53
CA GLU A 198 9.62 -34.99 7.13
C GLU A 198 10.95 -34.35 6.69
N ARG A 199 12.03 -35.14 6.65
CA ARG A 199 13.39 -34.74 6.25
C ARG A 199 13.50 -34.28 4.80
N LYS A 200 12.62 -34.75 3.91
CA LYS A 200 12.48 -34.26 2.54
C LYS A 200 11.42 -33.15 2.38
N SER A 201 10.62 -32.86 3.42
CA SER A 201 9.52 -31.90 3.30
C SER A 201 9.95 -30.47 3.65
N LEU A 202 9.69 -29.53 2.75
CA LEU A 202 10.19 -28.17 2.80
C LEU A 202 9.04 -27.20 3.07
N THR A 203 9.08 -26.53 4.22
CA THR A 203 8.10 -25.48 4.56
C THR A 203 8.41 -24.23 3.75
N PHE A 204 7.64 -24.00 2.70
CA PHE A 204 7.88 -22.94 1.72
C PHE A 204 7.22 -21.63 2.12
N PHE A 205 6.00 -21.69 2.64
CA PHE A 205 5.36 -20.62 3.40
C PHE A 205 4.78 -21.17 4.70
N SER A 206 4.69 -20.29 5.70
CA SER A 206 3.86 -20.46 6.89
C SER A 206 2.82 -19.35 6.88
N ARG A 207 1.57 -19.65 7.27
CA ARG A 207 0.53 -18.64 7.59
C ARG A 207 0.42 -18.50 9.11
N SER A 208 -0.24 -17.43 9.57
CA SER A 208 -0.47 -17.18 11.00
C SER A 208 -1.21 -18.33 11.69
N ASP A 209 -0.93 -18.59 12.97
CA ASP A 209 -1.77 -19.53 13.74
C ASP A 209 -3.08 -18.88 14.22
N LEU A 210 -4.09 -18.86 13.34
CA LEU A 210 -5.46 -18.42 13.66
C LEU A 210 -6.25 -19.42 14.53
N GLY A 211 -5.56 -20.25 15.32
CA GLY A 211 -6.18 -21.28 16.17
C GLY A 211 -7.01 -20.70 17.31
N HIS A 212 -6.73 -19.47 17.72
CA HIS A 212 -7.55 -18.72 18.67
C HIS A 212 -8.86 -18.21 18.08
N TRP A 213 -9.07 -18.30 16.75
CA TRP A 213 -10.34 -17.99 16.09
C TRP A 213 -11.12 -19.25 15.70
N ASN A 214 -10.73 -20.43 16.23
CA ASN A 214 -11.18 -21.77 15.84
C ASN A 214 -10.90 -22.16 14.36
N ILE A 215 -10.50 -21.22 13.51
CA ILE A 215 -10.10 -21.44 12.11
C ILE A 215 -9.03 -22.55 12.04
N SER A 216 -9.38 -23.65 11.37
CA SER A 216 -8.49 -24.77 11.02
C SER A 216 -7.67 -25.39 12.16
N THR A 217 -8.33 -25.89 13.21
CA THR A 217 -7.69 -26.71 14.26
C THR A 217 -7.14 -28.05 13.72
N GLY A 218 -5.87 -28.05 13.27
CA GLY A 218 -5.10 -29.28 13.03
C GLY A 218 -4.65 -29.56 11.59
N LYS A 219 -4.82 -28.63 10.64
CA LYS A 219 -4.15 -28.69 9.32
C LYS A 219 -2.81 -27.93 9.36
N PRO A 220 -1.76 -28.36 8.63
CA PRO A 220 -0.57 -27.54 8.43
C PRO A 220 -0.94 -26.31 7.59
N ARG A 221 -0.95 -25.12 8.20
CA ARG A 221 -1.39 -23.86 7.56
C ARG A 221 -0.42 -23.31 6.49
N GLY A 222 0.74 -23.92 6.33
CA GLY A 222 1.78 -23.47 5.42
C GLY A 222 1.77 -24.23 4.10
N ARG A 223 2.11 -23.55 2.99
CA ARG A 223 2.46 -24.27 1.76
C ARG A 223 3.77 -25.02 2.02
N ARG A 224 3.71 -26.34 1.99
CA ARG A 224 4.82 -27.24 2.28
C ARG A 224 4.96 -28.19 1.10
N PHE A 225 6.18 -28.29 0.56
CA PHE A 225 6.48 -29.22 -0.54
C PHE A 225 6.91 -30.57 0.03
N HIS A 226 6.45 -31.64 -0.59
CA HIS A 226 6.66 -33.02 -0.19
C HIS A 226 7.30 -33.83 -1.34
N PRO A 227 7.89 -35.01 -1.05
CA PRO A 227 8.40 -35.91 -2.09
C PRO A 227 7.29 -36.27 -3.08
N GLY A 228 7.59 -36.17 -4.37
CA GLY A 228 6.64 -36.35 -5.46
C GLY A 228 5.80 -35.13 -5.83
N ASP A 229 5.80 -34.03 -5.07
CA ASP A 229 5.04 -32.82 -5.41
C ASP A 229 5.57 -32.16 -6.69
N GLU A 230 4.65 -31.55 -7.43
CA GLU A 230 4.94 -30.72 -8.61
C GLU A 230 4.98 -29.24 -8.23
N LEU A 231 6.06 -28.55 -8.61
CA LEU A 231 6.22 -27.10 -8.47
C LEU A 231 5.83 -26.40 -9.78
N ASN A 232 5.15 -25.26 -9.66
CA ASN A 232 4.88 -24.36 -10.79
C ASN A 232 5.98 -23.25 -10.88
N PRO A 233 6.02 -22.42 -11.94
CA PRO A 233 7.08 -21.41 -12.06
C PRO A 233 7.08 -20.37 -10.93
N LEU A 234 5.91 -19.99 -10.39
CA LEU A 234 5.80 -19.04 -9.29
C LEU A 234 6.43 -19.58 -8.00
N ASP A 235 6.24 -20.87 -7.73
CA ASP A 235 6.87 -21.58 -6.61
C ASP A 235 8.39 -21.50 -6.74
N MET A 236 8.90 -21.83 -7.92
CA MET A 236 10.34 -21.92 -8.17
C MET A 236 11.02 -20.54 -8.12
N TYR A 237 10.43 -19.51 -8.76
CA TYR A 237 10.95 -18.14 -8.66
C TYR A 237 10.87 -17.58 -7.24
N THR A 238 9.77 -17.80 -6.53
CA THR A 238 9.61 -17.36 -5.13
C THR A 238 10.58 -18.10 -4.20
N TRP A 239 10.90 -19.37 -4.47
CA TRP A 239 11.91 -20.11 -3.71
C TRP A 239 13.34 -19.64 -4.03
N ALA A 240 13.65 -19.34 -5.30
CA ALA A 240 14.93 -18.71 -5.68
C ALA A 240 15.14 -17.36 -4.98
N ILE A 241 14.09 -16.54 -4.86
CA ILE A 241 14.10 -15.30 -4.05
C ILE A 241 14.39 -15.61 -2.59
N LYS A 242 13.68 -16.54 -1.94
CA LYS A 242 13.91 -16.87 -0.51
C LYS A 242 15.32 -17.39 -0.21
N LEU A 243 15.98 -18.05 -1.17
CA LEU A 243 17.36 -18.51 -1.04
C LEU A 243 18.40 -17.41 -1.28
N SER A 244 18.05 -16.37 -2.06
CA SER A 244 18.98 -15.36 -2.53
C SER A 244 18.27 -14.03 -2.85
N PRO A 245 17.74 -13.32 -1.82
CA PRO A 245 16.78 -12.23 -2.01
C PRO A 245 17.37 -10.99 -2.70
N TYR A 246 18.69 -10.80 -2.65
CA TYR A 246 19.37 -9.63 -3.21
C TYR A 246 19.80 -9.79 -4.67
N ASN A 247 19.42 -10.88 -5.35
CA ASN A 247 19.66 -11.01 -6.80
C ASN A 247 18.43 -10.49 -7.59
N PRO A 248 18.52 -9.35 -8.30
CA PRO A 248 17.40 -8.77 -9.05
C PRO A 248 16.87 -9.68 -10.16
N THR A 249 17.66 -10.61 -10.71
CA THR A 249 17.23 -11.57 -11.74
C THR A 249 16.00 -12.38 -11.33
N TYR A 250 15.94 -12.85 -10.08
CA TYR A 250 14.82 -13.68 -9.63
C TYR A 250 13.53 -12.86 -9.49
N TRP A 251 13.64 -11.61 -9.07
CA TRP A 251 12.54 -10.64 -9.03
C TRP A 251 12.08 -10.24 -10.44
N VAL A 252 12.99 -10.03 -11.40
CA VAL A 252 12.66 -9.75 -12.81
C VAL A 252 11.81 -10.88 -13.40
N SER A 253 12.21 -12.13 -13.21
CA SER A 253 11.45 -13.28 -13.74
C SER A 253 10.12 -13.50 -13.01
N ARG A 254 10.03 -13.26 -11.69
CA ARG A 254 8.74 -13.34 -10.95
C ARG A 254 7.80 -12.19 -11.33
N SER A 255 8.34 -10.98 -11.49
CA SER A 255 7.61 -9.81 -12.00
C SER A 255 7.02 -10.07 -13.39
N TYR A 256 7.83 -10.59 -14.31
CA TYR A 256 7.38 -10.92 -15.66
C TYR A 256 6.33 -12.05 -15.67
N TYR A 257 6.49 -13.07 -14.81
CA TYR A 257 5.46 -14.09 -14.58
C TYR A 257 4.13 -13.47 -14.12
N HIS A 258 4.16 -12.53 -13.16
CA HIS A 258 2.94 -11.86 -12.70
C HIS A 258 2.28 -11.00 -13.80
N TYR A 259 3.08 -10.29 -14.59
CA TYR A 259 2.62 -9.54 -15.76
C TYR A 259 1.91 -10.45 -16.77
N GLN A 260 2.52 -11.60 -17.11
CA GLN A 260 1.95 -12.61 -18.01
C GLN A 260 0.66 -13.28 -17.49
N GLN A 261 0.31 -13.12 -16.21
CA GLN A 261 -0.94 -13.59 -15.62
C GLN A 261 -1.93 -12.44 -15.32
N ALA A 262 -1.67 -11.25 -15.86
CA ALA A 262 -2.42 -10.02 -15.64
C ALA A 262 -2.50 -9.55 -14.16
N PHE A 263 -1.59 -10.01 -13.30
CA PHE A 263 -1.41 -9.48 -11.94
C PHE A 263 -0.45 -8.29 -11.95
N PHE A 264 -0.86 -7.21 -12.63
CA PHE A 264 -0.03 -6.04 -12.94
C PHE A 264 0.50 -5.30 -11.71
N ASP A 265 -0.30 -5.21 -10.65
CA ASP A 265 0.08 -4.62 -9.36
C ASP A 265 1.21 -5.41 -8.67
N LEU A 266 1.13 -6.75 -8.71
CA LEU A 266 2.17 -7.63 -8.18
C LEU A 266 3.43 -7.55 -9.03
N ALA A 267 3.28 -7.49 -10.36
CA ALA A 267 4.38 -7.32 -11.30
C ALA A 267 5.16 -6.03 -11.03
N ILE A 268 4.48 -4.90 -10.81
CA ILE A 268 5.10 -3.63 -10.44
C ILE A 268 5.82 -3.73 -9.10
N GLY A 269 5.23 -4.36 -8.07
CA GLY A 269 5.87 -4.50 -6.76
C GLY A 269 7.18 -5.28 -6.80
N ASP A 270 7.24 -6.36 -7.58
CA ASP A 270 8.47 -7.12 -7.80
C ASP A 270 9.48 -6.36 -8.66
N ALA A 271 9.02 -5.70 -9.73
CA ALA A 271 9.90 -4.91 -10.58
C ALA A 271 10.52 -3.73 -9.81
N TYR A 272 9.75 -3.10 -8.93
CA TYR A 272 10.22 -1.99 -8.10
C TYR A 272 11.24 -2.46 -7.06
N ARG A 273 11.04 -3.63 -6.42
CA ARG A 273 12.08 -4.25 -5.57
C ARG A 273 13.37 -4.48 -6.35
N ALA A 274 13.30 -5.10 -7.52
CA ALA A 274 14.45 -5.31 -8.38
C ALA A 274 15.12 -4.00 -8.82
N GLN A 275 14.33 -2.95 -9.09
CA GLN A 275 14.80 -1.61 -9.42
C GLN A 275 15.60 -1.01 -8.24
N LEU A 276 15.10 -1.09 -6.99
CA LEU A 276 15.85 -0.64 -5.81
C LEU A 276 17.23 -1.31 -5.71
N LEU A 277 17.30 -2.63 -5.91
CA LEU A 277 18.58 -3.37 -5.93
C LEU A 277 19.50 -2.88 -7.07
N CYS A 278 18.97 -2.63 -8.27
CA CYS A 278 19.76 -2.12 -9.40
C CYS A 278 20.24 -0.68 -9.20
N GLU A 279 19.42 0.20 -8.61
CA GLU A 279 19.76 1.60 -8.34
C GLU A 279 20.84 1.70 -7.24
N VAL A 280 20.85 0.83 -6.22
CA VAL A 280 21.92 0.79 -5.19
C VAL A 280 23.30 0.45 -5.78
N LEU A 281 23.35 -0.29 -6.88
CA LEU A 281 24.60 -0.55 -7.60
C LEU A 281 25.09 0.68 -8.38
N VAL A 282 24.18 1.46 -8.99
CA VAL A 282 24.52 2.53 -9.93
C VAL A 282 24.58 3.93 -9.28
N ASP A 283 23.64 4.26 -8.40
CA ASP A 283 23.52 5.59 -7.77
C ASP A 283 24.16 5.61 -6.37
N ALA A 284 25.16 6.48 -6.20
CA ALA A 284 25.86 6.66 -4.93
C ALA A 284 24.94 7.18 -3.80
N ARG A 285 23.86 7.90 -4.12
CA ARG A 285 22.88 8.37 -3.14
C ARG A 285 22.07 7.21 -2.57
N CYS A 286 21.56 6.34 -3.45
CA CYS A 286 20.86 5.11 -3.05
C CYS A 286 21.78 4.19 -2.23
N ARG A 287 23.04 4.04 -2.65
CA ARG A 287 24.06 3.27 -1.92
C ARG A 287 24.33 3.80 -0.51
N ASN A 288 24.35 5.12 -0.32
CA ASN A 288 24.68 5.74 0.97
C ASN A 288 23.53 5.68 1.99
N ARG A 289 22.26 5.64 1.52
CA ARG A 289 21.09 5.41 2.39
C ARG A 289 21.07 4.01 2.98
N GLN A 290 21.36 3.00 2.17
CA GLN A 290 21.23 1.59 2.57
C GLN A 290 22.60 0.91 2.71
N PRO A 291 23.39 1.25 3.75
CA PRO A 291 24.70 0.65 3.99
C PRO A 291 24.55 -0.86 4.23
N GLY A 292 25.53 -1.62 3.72
CA GLY A 292 25.54 -3.09 3.82
C GLY A 292 24.68 -3.82 2.78
N LEU A 293 23.80 -3.14 2.04
CA LEU A 293 23.01 -3.75 0.96
C LEU A 293 23.82 -3.92 -0.34
N TYR A 294 24.57 -2.90 -0.78
CA TYR A 294 25.45 -2.98 -1.96
C TYR A 294 26.34 -4.24 -2.03
N PRO A 295 27.14 -4.60 -0.99
CA PRO A 295 27.98 -5.79 -1.05
C PRO A 295 27.17 -7.11 -1.05
N ARG A 296 25.93 -7.11 -0.51
CA ARG A 296 25.04 -8.28 -0.56
C ARG A 296 24.48 -8.52 -1.95
N ILE A 297 24.07 -7.46 -2.65
CA ILE A 297 23.64 -7.53 -4.06
C ILE A 297 24.80 -8.03 -4.93
N TRP A 298 25.98 -7.43 -4.77
CA TRP A 298 27.18 -7.83 -5.50
C TRP A 298 27.51 -9.32 -5.25
N HIS A 299 27.54 -9.75 -4.00
CA HIS A 299 27.77 -11.15 -3.65
C HIS A 299 26.70 -12.09 -4.21
N ALA A 300 25.41 -11.77 -4.10
CA ALA A 300 24.32 -12.61 -4.59
C ALA A 300 24.40 -12.84 -6.10
N ILE A 301 24.67 -11.78 -6.88
CA ILE A 301 24.84 -11.88 -8.33
C ILE A 301 26.14 -12.63 -8.68
N SER A 302 27.26 -12.39 -7.97
CA SER A 302 28.49 -13.18 -8.15
C SER A 302 28.27 -14.67 -7.90
N GLN A 303 27.58 -15.06 -6.81
CA GLN A 303 27.30 -16.47 -6.52
C GLN A 303 26.37 -17.09 -7.57
N HIS A 304 25.36 -16.36 -8.07
CA HIS A 304 24.51 -16.82 -9.17
C HIS A 304 25.31 -17.07 -10.46
N ILE A 305 26.22 -16.16 -10.84
CA ILE A 305 27.07 -16.30 -12.04
C ILE A 305 28.04 -17.47 -11.88
N LEU A 306 28.71 -17.59 -10.72
CA LEU A 306 29.64 -18.69 -10.43
C LEU A 306 28.92 -20.05 -10.33
N ALA A 307 27.67 -20.10 -9.86
CA ALA A 307 26.85 -21.31 -9.87
C ALA A 307 26.50 -21.83 -11.28
N GLY A 308 26.79 -21.07 -12.34
CA GLY A 308 26.74 -21.53 -13.73
C GLY A 308 27.99 -22.29 -14.21
N MET A 309 29.03 -22.41 -13.38
CA MET A 309 30.21 -23.22 -13.70
C MET A 309 29.91 -24.71 -13.58
N ASN A 310 29.79 -25.41 -14.72
CA ASN A 310 29.84 -26.86 -14.75
C ASN A 310 31.29 -27.33 -14.52
N SER A 311 31.50 -28.18 -13.52
CA SER A 311 32.80 -28.82 -13.25
C SER A 311 33.29 -29.68 -14.42
N ASP A 312 32.35 -30.25 -15.17
CA ASP A 312 32.63 -31.42 -16.02
C ASP A 312 33.00 -31.02 -17.47
N THR A 313 32.62 -29.82 -17.89
CA THR A 313 32.92 -29.29 -19.24
C THR A 313 34.22 -28.47 -19.31
N GLY A 314 34.79 -28.08 -18.16
CA GLY A 314 36.07 -27.35 -18.05
C GLY A 314 36.10 -25.91 -18.61
N GLY A 315 35.20 -25.55 -19.53
CA GLY A 315 35.04 -24.21 -20.09
C GLY A 315 34.43 -23.21 -19.11
N VAL A 316 34.91 -21.98 -19.14
CA VAL A 316 34.39 -20.87 -18.34
C VAL A 316 33.15 -20.28 -19.04
N PRO A 317 32.00 -20.12 -18.36
CA PRO A 317 30.83 -19.46 -18.95
C PRO A 317 31.12 -18.00 -19.34
N PRO A 318 30.62 -17.49 -20.48
CA PRO A 318 30.89 -16.12 -20.93
C PRO A 318 30.51 -15.04 -19.92
N GLU A 319 29.49 -15.27 -19.09
CA GLU A 319 29.05 -14.38 -18.02
C GLU A 319 30.11 -14.27 -16.92
N VAL A 320 30.87 -15.34 -16.65
CA VAL A 320 32.01 -15.30 -15.73
C VAL A 320 33.16 -14.50 -16.34
N GLU A 321 33.45 -14.68 -17.62
CA GLU A 321 34.49 -13.90 -18.31
C GLU A 321 34.14 -12.40 -18.31
N LYS A 322 32.86 -12.08 -18.55
CA LYS A 322 32.35 -10.70 -18.49
C LYS A 322 32.41 -10.13 -17.08
N MET A 323 32.05 -10.90 -16.05
CA MET A 323 32.16 -10.51 -14.64
C MET A 323 33.63 -10.31 -14.18
N ARG A 324 34.62 -10.88 -14.88
CA ARG A 324 36.05 -10.67 -14.59
C ARG A 324 36.64 -9.41 -15.25
N GLN A 325 35.92 -8.74 -16.14
CA GLN A 325 36.33 -7.46 -16.75
C GLN A 325 36.15 -6.29 -15.75
N PRO A 326 36.79 -5.11 -15.93
CA PRO A 326 36.91 -4.08 -14.88
C PRO A 326 35.60 -3.51 -14.31
N ASN A 327 34.49 -3.49 -15.06
CA ASN A 327 33.19 -3.03 -14.54
C ASN A 327 32.45 -4.12 -13.71
N GLY A 328 32.96 -5.36 -13.71
CA GLY A 328 32.43 -6.48 -12.96
C GLY A 328 30.94 -6.75 -13.21
N ILE A 329 30.15 -6.76 -12.15
CA ILE A 329 28.71 -7.05 -12.22
C ILE A 329 27.92 -5.93 -12.91
N ASN A 330 28.45 -4.71 -12.95
CA ASN A 330 27.75 -3.57 -13.54
C ASN A 330 27.53 -3.71 -15.06
N TYR A 331 28.20 -4.66 -15.74
CA TYR A 331 27.90 -5.00 -17.13
C TYR A 331 26.47 -5.53 -17.34
N PHE A 332 25.87 -6.20 -16.35
CA PHE A 332 24.55 -6.85 -16.51
C PHE A 332 23.37 -5.93 -16.12
N ILE A 333 23.64 -4.89 -15.34
CA ILE A 333 22.62 -4.01 -14.74
C ILE A 333 21.84 -3.17 -15.78
N PRO A 334 22.41 -2.71 -16.92
CA PRO A 334 21.64 -2.01 -17.94
C PRO A 334 20.48 -2.83 -18.50
N THR A 335 20.67 -4.12 -18.79
CA THR A 335 19.63 -5.00 -19.34
C THR A 335 18.55 -5.30 -18.31
N LEU A 336 18.94 -5.55 -17.05
CA LEU A 336 18.02 -5.67 -15.92
C LEU A 336 17.13 -4.41 -15.80
N ARG A 337 17.70 -3.20 -15.80
CA ARG A 337 16.94 -1.94 -15.74
C ARG A 337 16.00 -1.78 -16.96
N LYS A 338 16.44 -2.08 -18.18
CA LYS A 338 15.58 -2.01 -19.39
C LYS A 338 14.38 -2.96 -19.29
N ALA A 339 14.57 -4.20 -18.85
CA ALA A 339 13.48 -5.15 -18.65
C ALA A 339 12.48 -4.63 -17.59
N LEU A 340 13.00 -4.18 -16.44
CA LEU A 340 12.19 -3.67 -15.34
C LEU A 340 11.33 -2.46 -15.71
N HIS A 341 11.90 -1.49 -16.43
CA HIS A 341 11.13 -0.33 -16.85
C HIS A 341 10.06 -0.67 -17.89
N ASN A 342 10.28 -1.65 -18.78
CA ASN A 342 9.21 -2.13 -19.66
C ASN A 342 8.08 -2.82 -18.86
N ILE A 343 8.39 -3.67 -17.87
CA ILE A 343 7.34 -4.31 -17.05
C ILE A 343 6.55 -3.26 -16.27
N ILE A 344 7.22 -2.28 -15.64
CA ILE A 344 6.55 -1.23 -14.87
C ILE A 344 5.65 -0.37 -15.77
N SER A 345 6.16 0.16 -16.88
CA SER A 345 5.35 0.99 -17.80
C SER A 345 4.16 0.22 -18.38
N LEU A 346 4.37 -0.99 -18.90
CA LEU A 346 3.28 -1.80 -19.46
C LEU A 346 2.23 -2.17 -18.40
N SER A 347 2.64 -2.45 -17.16
CA SER A 347 1.73 -2.75 -16.06
C SER A 347 0.95 -1.50 -15.59
N LEU A 348 1.58 -0.33 -15.54
CA LEU A 348 0.91 0.94 -15.21
C LEU A 348 -0.09 1.34 -16.30
N ALA A 349 0.24 1.11 -17.58
CA ALA A 349 -0.67 1.29 -18.70
C ALA A 349 -1.87 0.33 -18.63
N ALA A 350 -1.64 -0.95 -18.30
CA ALA A 350 -2.71 -1.93 -18.10
C ALA A 350 -3.67 -1.53 -16.96
N LEU A 351 -3.12 -1.04 -15.84
CA LEU A 351 -3.88 -0.49 -14.71
C LEU A 351 -4.49 0.90 -14.98
N GLN A 352 -4.32 1.49 -16.16
CA GLN A 352 -4.80 2.85 -16.49
C GLN A 352 -4.24 3.97 -15.57
N ALA A 353 -3.08 3.75 -14.94
CA ALA A 353 -2.42 4.71 -14.05
C ALA A 353 -1.62 5.76 -14.84
N ARG A 354 -2.35 6.62 -15.59
CA ARG A 354 -1.82 7.56 -16.61
C ARG A 354 -0.57 8.32 -16.16
N GLU A 355 -0.65 9.08 -15.07
CA GLU A 355 0.43 9.98 -14.65
C GLU A 355 1.67 9.22 -14.17
N ASP A 356 1.49 8.15 -13.39
CA ASP A 356 2.59 7.29 -12.97
C ASP A 356 3.27 6.61 -14.20
N CYS A 357 2.49 6.22 -15.20
CA CYS A 357 3.00 5.67 -16.46
C CYS A 357 3.85 6.72 -17.21
N LYS A 358 3.33 7.94 -17.43
CA LYS A 358 4.05 9.05 -18.06
C LYS A 358 5.40 9.34 -17.40
N ALA A 359 5.43 9.34 -16.06
CA ALA A 359 6.66 9.56 -15.29
C ALA A 359 7.66 8.40 -15.48
N MET A 360 7.19 7.15 -15.47
CA MET A 360 8.06 5.98 -15.59
C MET A 360 8.64 5.74 -16.99
N GLU A 361 7.94 6.12 -18.07
CA GLU A 361 8.51 6.09 -19.43
C GLU A 361 9.70 7.05 -19.58
N LYS A 362 9.60 8.24 -18.98
CA LYS A 362 10.65 9.27 -19.02
C LYS A 362 11.85 8.91 -18.15
N TYR A 363 11.63 8.16 -17.06
CA TYR A 363 12.63 7.86 -16.02
C TYR A 363 13.92 7.21 -16.54
N LEU A 364 13.82 6.19 -17.40
CA LEU A 364 15.01 5.48 -17.88
C LEU A 364 15.78 6.24 -18.98
N PRO A 365 15.13 6.73 -20.07
CA PRO A 365 15.82 7.49 -21.13
C PRO A 365 16.51 8.76 -20.63
N GLN A 366 15.95 9.43 -19.62
CA GLN A 366 16.59 10.62 -19.01
C GLN A 366 17.81 10.28 -18.13
N ARG A 367 17.94 9.03 -17.66
CA ARG A 367 18.99 8.61 -16.70
C ARG A 367 20.03 7.66 -17.30
N VAL A 368 19.85 7.19 -18.54
CA VAL A 368 20.76 6.27 -19.23
C VAL A 368 20.84 6.60 -20.72
N ILE A 369 22.05 6.85 -21.24
CA ILE A 369 22.29 6.89 -22.68
C ILE A 369 22.16 5.46 -23.21
N MET A 370 21.19 5.23 -24.09
CA MET A 370 20.87 3.91 -24.66
C MET A 370 21.03 3.92 -26.19
N PRO A 371 21.47 2.80 -26.81
CA PRO A 371 21.39 2.61 -28.25
C PRO A 371 19.96 2.76 -28.78
N ASP A 372 19.83 3.14 -30.05
CA ASP A 372 18.53 3.35 -30.70
C ASP A 372 17.61 2.13 -30.63
N ARG A 373 18.18 0.91 -30.70
CA ARG A 373 17.50 -0.38 -30.48
C ARG A 373 16.69 -0.41 -29.19
N ASP A 374 17.28 0.11 -28.11
CA ASP A 374 16.76 0.00 -26.75
C ASP A 374 15.96 1.25 -26.34
N ARG A 375 16.16 2.38 -27.04
CA ARG A 375 15.45 3.66 -26.82
C ARG A 375 14.10 3.70 -27.53
N ARG A 376 14.05 3.34 -28.83
CA ARG A 376 12.84 3.39 -29.67
C ARG A 376 11.60 2.68 -29.08
N PRO A 377 11.71 1.54 -28.35
CA PRO A 377 10.54 0.89 -27.73
C PRO A 377 9.82 1.77 -26.71
N PHE A 378 10.55 2.57 -25.93
CA PHE A 378 9.95 3.51 -24.96
C PHE A 378 9.32 4.71 -25.66
N GLU A 379 9.97 5.22 -26.72
CA GLU A 379 9.49 6.40 -27.45
C GLU A 379 8.21 6.09 -28.22
N ARG A 380 8.18 4.99 -29.00
CA ARG A 380 6.98 4.54 -29.73
C ARG A 380 5.81 4.22 -28.79
N ARG A 381 6.08 3.57 -27.65
CA ARG A 381 5.03 3.31 -26.65
C ARG A 381 4.52 4.62 -26.05
N HIS A 382 5.39 5.57 -25.70
CA HIS A 382 4.98 6.87 -25.17
C HIS A 382 4.09 7.65 -26.16
N GLU A 383 4.45 7.68 -27.45
CA GLU A 383 3.68 8.31 -28.52
C GLU A 383 2.26 7.72 -28.63
N VAL A 384 2.14 6.38 -28.67
CA VAL A 384 0.83 5.69 -28.76
C VAL A 384 0.01 5.80 -27.47
N MET A 385 0.67 5.70 -26.31
CA MET A 385 0.01 5.81 -25.01
C MET A 385 -0.55 7.20 -24.76
N GLU A 386 0.15 8.27 -25.15
CA GLU A 386 -0.38 9.62 -24.99
C GLU A 386 -1.63 9.84 -25.84
N ALA A 387 -1.63 9.42 -27.11
CA ALA A 387 -2.80 9.53 -27.98
C ALA A 387 -4.03 8.77 -27.43
N TYR A 388 -3.83 7.56 -26.88
CA TYR A 388 -4.90 6.81 -26.20
C TYR A 388 -5.37 7.54 -24.93
N PHE A 389 -4.45 7.99 -24.09
CA PHE A 389 -4.79 8.63 -22.82
C PHE A 389 -5.38 10.04 -22.97
N GLU A 390 -5.16 10.72 -24.09
CA GLU A 390 -5.88 11.95 -24.45
C GLU A 390 -7.35 11.64 -24.77
N GLN A 391 -7.61 10.66 -25.64
CA GLN A 391 -8.99 10.22 -25.95
C GLN A 391 -9.75 9.73 -24.71
N ALA A 392 -9.08 9.00 -23.81
CA ALA A 392 -9.65 8.52 -22.56
C ALA A 392 -9.72 9.59 -21.44
N HIS A 393 -9.26 10.82 -21.67
CA HIS A 393 -9.30 11.89 -20.67
C HIS A 393 -10.70 12.50 -20.54
N ASP A 394 -11.32 12.82 -21.68
CA ASP A 394 -12.54 13.62 -21.76
C ASP A 394 -13.70 12.90 -21.04
N GLU A 395 -13.83 11.59 -21.22
CA GLU A 395 -14.79 10.74 -20.50
C GLU A 395 -14.57 10.64 -18.98
N LYS A 396 -13.36 10.92 -18.47
CA LYS A 396 -12.99 10.64 -17.07
C LYS A 396 -13.27 11.84 -16.15
N GLU A 397 -13.35 13.07 -16.66
CA GLU A 397 -13.72 14.24 -15.84
C GLU A 397 -15.21 14.23 -15.44
N GLU A 398 -16.10 13.73 -16.29
CA GLU A 398 -17.53 13.58 -15.98
C GLU A 398 -17.77 12.62 -14.81
N LYS A 399 -16.98 11.54 -14.73
CA LYS A 399 -17.18 10.37 -13.85
C LYS A 399 -16.63 10.59 -12.41
N GLN A 400 -16.87 11.79 -11.88
CA GLN A 400 -16.76 12.25 -10.48
C GLN A 400 -15.83 11.46 -9.54
N LEU A 401 -14.52 11.78 -9.58
CA LEU A 401 -13.55 11.26 -8.61
C LEU A 401 -13.36 12.21 -7.41
N TRP A 402 -12.99 11.66 -6.24
CA TRP A 402 -12.37 12.45 -5.17
C TRP A 402 -10.99 12.94 -5.63
N PHE A 403 -10.56 14.14 -5.22
CA PHE A 403 -9.26 14.69 -5.66
C PHE A 403 -8.06 13.78 -5.35
N HIS A 404 -8.08 13.03 -4.23
CA HIS A 404 -7.01 12.11 -3.87
C HIS A 404 -6.97 10.82 -4.74
N GLU A 405 -8.03 10.53 -5.50
CA GLU A 405 -8.06 9.45 -6.50
C GLU A 405 -7.82 9.97 -7.94
N SER A 406 -7.53 11.26 -8.13
CA SER A 406 -7.43 11.86 -9.48
C SER A 406 -6.36 11.21 -10.39
N ARG A 407 -5.21 10.83 -9.82
CA ARG A 407 -4.14 10.09 -10.55
C ARG A 407 -4.37 8.57 -10.60
N ALA A 408 -5.42 8.05 -9.96
CA ALA A 408 -5.58 6.62 -9.78
C ALA A 408 -5.92 5.86 -11.08
N GLY A 409 -5.19 4.76 -11.26
CA GLY A 409 -5.59 3.62 -12.07
C GLY A 409 -6.53 2.69 -11.30
N LYS A 410 -6.77 1.50 -11.84
CA LYS A 410 -7.74 0.49 -11.39
C LYS A 410 -7.10 -0.90 -11.35
N VAL A 411 -7.22 -1.61 -10.22
CA VAL A 411 -6.92 -3.05 -10.12
C VAL A 411 -8.22 -3.86 -10.15
N SER A 412 -8.21 -4.95 -10.92
CA SER A 412 -9.25 -5.98 -10.92
C SER A 412 -9.38 -6.64 -9.54
N THR A 413 -10.63 -6.79 -9.06
CA THR A 413 -10.95 -7.37 -7.75
C THR A 413 -11.52 -8.79 -7.85
N GLY A 414 -12.04 -9.21 -9.01
CA GLY A 414 -12.69 -10.51 -9.24
C GLY A 414 -11.76 -11.74 -9.22
N ARG A 415 -10.44 -11.55 -9.04
CA ARG A 415 -9.44 -12.63 -8.95
C ARG A 415 -8.68 -12.56 -7.63
N LEU A 416 -8.67 -13.69 -6.91
CA LEU A 416 -7.80 -13.87 -5.74
C LEU A 416 -6.33 -13.82 -6.15
N TYR A 417 -5.49 -13.22 -5.31
CA TYR A 417 -4.05 -13.17 -5.53
C TYR A 417 -3.39 -14.56 -5.36
N PRO A 418 -2.24 -14.81 -6.01
CA PRO A 418 -1.48 -16.01 -5.76
C PRO A 418 -1.08 -16.15 -4.28
N TYR A 419 -1.21 -17.37 -3.74
CA TYR A 419 -1.04 -17.74 -2.32
C TYR A 419 -2.12 -17.22 -1.33
N GLU A 420 -3.04 -16.36 -1.76
CA GLU A 420 -4.24 -15.99 -1.00
C GLU A 420 -5.08 -17.24 -0.64
N SER A 421 -5.91 -17.14 0.39
CA SER A 421 -6.46 -18.31 1.06
C SER A 421 -7.97 -18.23 1.31
N GLY A 422 -8.72 -18.91 0.46
CA GLY A 422 -10.15 -19.20 0.67
C GLY A 422 -10.41 -20.23 1.79
N ASP A 423 -9.57 -20.26 2.84
CA ASP A 423 -9.71 -21.08 4.04
C ASP A 423 -10.18 -20.26 5.27
N LYS A 424 -10.64 -19.03 5.03
CA LYS A 424 -11.14 -18.05 6.00
C LYS A 424 -12.60 -17.71 5.70
N HIS A 425 -13.53 -18.55 6.14
CA HIS A 425 -14.95 -18.24 6.00
C HIS A 425 -15.42 -17.44 7.22
N ARG A 426 -15.59 -16.13 7.06
CA ARG A 426 -16.10 -15.21 8.11
C ARG A 426 -17.52 -15.56 8.58
N THR A 427 -18.19 -16.46 7.86
CA THR A 427 -19.54 -16.98 8.10
C THR A 427 -19.56 -18.33 8.85
N ASP A 428 -18.41 -18.96 9.12
CA ASP A 428 -18.33 -20.21 9.89
C ASP A 428 -18.86 -20.01 11.33
N GLN A 429 -19.69 -20.94 11.80
CA GLN A 429 -20.33 -20.81 13.12
C GLN A 429 -19.30 -20.76 14.27
N ASP A 430 -18.23 -21.56 14.22
CA ASP A 430 -17.16 -21.58 15.24
C ASP A 430 -16.37 -20.25 15.29
N PHE A 431 -16.32 -19.52 14.17
CA PHE A 431 -15.72 -18.18 14.08
C PHE A 431 -16.71 -17.11 14.57
N LEU A 432 -17.98 -17.20 14.16
CA LEU A 432 -19.04 -16.29 14.60
C LEU A 432 -19.30 -16.36 16.11
N ASP A 433 -19.17 -17.53 16.73
CA ASP A 433 -19.33 -17.68 18.18
C ASP A 433 -18.15 -17.06 18.96
N GLU A 434 -16.90 -17.25 18.51
CA GLU A 434 -15.73 -16.58 19.09
C GLU A 434 -15.79 -15.04 18.87
N LEU A 435 -16.22 -14.59 17.68
CA LEU A 435 -16.44 -13.18 17.36
C LEU A 435 -17.48 -12.54 18.29
N ASN A 436 -18.62 -13.20 18.49
CA ASN A 436 -19.66 -12.76 19.41
C ASN A 436 -19.19 -12.78 20.86
N GLN A 437 -18.43 -13.80 21.27
CA GLN A 437 -17.84 -13.86 22.59
C GLN A 437 -16.84 -12.72 22.83
N ARG A 438 -16.04 -12.33 21.84
CA ARG A 438 -15.11 -11.18 21.95
C ARG A 438 -15.82 -9.83 21.97
N LEU A 439 -16.65 -9.54 20.96
CA LEU A 439 -17.27 -8.22 20.78
C LEU A 439 -18.31 -7.90 21.86
N PHE A 440 -19.17 -8.87 22.21
CA PHE A 440 -20.32 -8.66 23.09
C PHE A 440 -20.25 -9.47 24.40
N GLY A 441 -19.60 -10.64 24.40
CA GLY A 441 -19.54 -11.52 25.59
C GLY A 441 -18.57 -11.01 26.68
N ASN A 442 -17.30 -10.88 26.32
CA ASN A 442 -16.17 -10.57 27.21
C ASN A 442 -16.01 -9.06 27.47
N ASN A 443 -16.63 -8.22 26.64
CA ASN A 443 -16.51 -6.77 26.67
C ASN A 443 -17.23 -6.15 27.89
N GLN A 444 -16.50 -6.02 29.00
CA GLN A 444 -16.98 -5.47 30.27
C GLN A 444 -17.39 -3.97 30.22
N ALA A 445 -17.16 -3.27 29.11
CA ALA A 445 -17.46 -1.84 28.97
C ALA A 445 -18.77 -1.57 28.20
N LEU A 446 -19.32 -2.55 27.49
CA LEU A 446 -20.67 -2.45 26.92
C LEU A 446 -21.71 -2.80 28.00
N PRO A 447 -22.74 -1.95 28.24
CA PRO A 447 -23.73 -2.21 29.27
C PRO A 447 -24.66 -3.39 28.91
N TRP A 448 -24.88 -3.67 27.62
CA TRP A 448 -25.91 -4.62 27.17
C TRP A 448 -25.39 -5.67 26.19
N ARG A 449 -25.56 -6.94 26.57
CA ARG A 449 -25.36 -8.13 25.70
C ARG A 449 -26.51 -8.33 24.71
N ARG A 450 -27.03 -7.23 24.17
CA ARG A 450 -28.28 -7.16 23.38
C ARG A 450 -28.09 -7.31 21.88
N CYS A 451 -26.88 -7.56 21.42
CA CYS A 451 -26.53 -7.69 20.01
C CYS A 451 -25.77 -8.99 19.76
N LYS A 452 -25.86 -9.51 18.53
CA LYS A 452 -24.93 -10.52 18.01
C LYS A 452 -24.73 -10.38 16.50
N VAL A 453 -23.53 -10.67 16.02
CA VAL A 453 -23.21 -10.83 14.60
C VAL A 453 -23.85 -12.14 14.09
N LYS A 454 -24.34 -12.13 12.85
CA LYS A 454 -24.71 -13.33 12.07
C LYS A 454 -24.25 -13.15 10.62
N SER A 455 -24.24 -14.25 9.87
CA SER A 455 -24.37 -14.24 8.42
C SER A 455 -25.76 -13.76 7.97
N VAL A 456 -25.82 -13.16 6.78
CA VAL A 456 -27.02 -12.65 6.11
C VAL A 456 -26.94 -12.97 4.62
N GLU A 457 -27.81 -13.85 4.13
CA GLU A 457 -27.98 -14.09 2.70
C GLU A 457 -28.74 -12.91 2.07
N ARG A 458 -28.20 -12.31 1.00
CA ARG A 458 -28.84 -11.19 0.28
C ARG A 458 -29.19 -11.61 -1.15
N LEU A 459 -30.48 -11.54 -1.47
CA LEU A 459 -31.05 -12.03 -2.73
C LEU A 459 -31.25 -10.90 -3.76
N LYS A 460 -30.17 -10.53 -4.47
CA LYS A 460 -30.08 -9.94 -5.84
C LYS A 460 -28.82 -9.06 -6.00
N PRO A 461 -28.23 -8.92 -7.21
CA PRO A 461 -28.32 -9.84 -8.36
C PRO A 461 -26.94 -10.08 -9.04
N ALA A 462 -26.13 -10.98 -8.48
CA ALA A 462 -25.05 -11.67 -9.21
C ALA A 462 -25.08 -13.16 -8.83
N LYS A 463 -24.51 -14.04 -9.68
CA LYS A 463 -24.79 -15.49 -9.74
C LYS A 463 -24.65 -16.30 -8.44
N ASP A 464 -23.87 -15.83 -7.47
CA ASP A 464 -23.65 -16.48 -6.18
C ASP A 464 -24.11 -15.58 -5.03
N SER A 465 -24.77 -16.16 -4.03
CA SER A 465 -25.39 -15.43 -2.91
C SER A 465 -24.33 -14.92 -1.92
N ALA A 466 -23.81 -13.72 -2.16
CA ALA A 466 -22.88 -13.04 -1.26
C ALA A 466 -23.45 -12.98 0.17
N THR A 467 -22.77 -13.65 1.10
CA THR A 467 -23.26 -13.89 2.46
C THR A 467 -22.59 -12.89 3.40
N ALA A 468 -23.16 -11.68 3.48
CA ALA A 468 -22.64 -10.60 4.30
C ALA A 468 -22.70 -10.92 5.80
N LEU A 469 -21.94 -10.21 6.62
CA LEU A 469 -22.16 -10.17 8.07
C LEU A 469 -23.09 -9.00 8.44
N GLY A 470 -23.89 -9.16 9.48
CA GLY A 470 -24.76 -8.11 10.03
C GLY A 470 -24.99 -8.25 11.53
N VAL A 471 -25.27 -7.14 12.21
CA VAL A 471 -25.53 -7.08 13.67
C VAL A 471 -27.03 -7.15 13.93
N PHE A 472 -27.46 -8.06 14.81
CA PHE A 472 -28.86 -8.33 15.13
C PHE A 472 -29.17 -8.18 16.61
N ALA A 473 -30.34 -7.64 16.93
CA ALA A 473 -30.83 -7.53 18.31
C ALA A 473 -31.19 -8.91 18.91
N THR A 474 -30.73 -9.22 20.13
CA THR A 474 -31.04 -10.44 20.88
C THR A 474 -32.17 -10.25 21.90
N GLU A 475 -32.52 -9.00 22.20
CA GLU A 475 -33.64 -8.54 23.02
C GLU A 475 -34.29 -7.33 22.33
N ASN A 476 -35.39 -6.81 22.86
CA ASN A 476 -35.93 -5.53 22.38
C ASN A 476 -35.06 -4.37 22.89
N ILE A 477 -34.75 -3.42 22.01
CA ILE A 477 -34.00 -2.20 22.31
C ILE A 477 -34.96 -1.01 22.11
N LYS A 478 -35.09 -0.12 23.08
CA LYS A 478 -35.96 1.07 22.95
C LYS A 478 -35.29 2.18 22.16
N LYS A 479 -36.06 3.11 21.61
CA LYS A 479 -35.56 4.41 21.11
C LYS A 479 -34.67 5.09 22.17
N GLY A 480 -33.56 5.69 21.72
CA GLY A 480 -32.57 6.38 22.55
C GLY A 480 -31.53 5.47 23.21
N GLN A 481 -31.74 4.14 23.25
CA GLN A 481 -30.80 3.22 23.90
C GLN A 481 -29.47 3.08 23.13
N MET A 482 -28.35 3.24 23.85
CA MET A 482 -26.95 3.02 23.41
C MET A 482 -26.61 1.56 23.02
N ILE A 483 -26.61 1.27 21.73
CA ILE A 483 -26.39 -0.07 21.15
C ILE A 483 -24.92 -0.52 21.26
N PHE A 484 -23.97 0.36 20.91
CA PHE A 484 -22.56 -0.01 20.76
C PHE A 484 -21.61 1.18 21.00
N VAL A 485 -20.38 0.90 21.44
CA VAL A 485 -19.36 1.89 21.78
C VAL A 485 -17.96 1.35 21.45
N GLU A 486 -17.15 2.11 20.70
CA GLU A 486 -15.81 1.69 20.27
C GLU A 486 -14.77 2.82 20.35
N GLU A 487 -13.57 2.49 20.81
CA GLU A 487 -12.37 3.33 20.68
C GLU A 487 -11.51 2.79 19.51
N PRO A 488 -10.90 3.66 18.69
CA PRO A 488 -10.34 3.29 17.41
C PRO A 488 -9.13 2.40 17.61
N ALA A 489 -9.10 1.28 16.90
CA ALA A 489 -8.07 0.27 17.00
C ALA A 489 -6.76 0.71 16.33
N MET A 490 -6.87 1.56 15.29
CA MET A 490 -5.78 2.21 14.55
C MET A 490 -6.19 3.64 14.18
N ARG A 491 -5.20 4.52 13.99
CA ARG A 491 -5.40 5.94 13.70
C ARG A 491 -4.32 6.58 12.83
N GLY A 492 -4.76 7.37 11.86
CA GLY A 492 -3.92 8.32 11.14
C GLY A 492 -4.30 9.74 11.53
N HIS A 493 -3.34 10.53 12.03
CA HIS A 493 -3.53 11.98 12.24
C HIS A 493 -2.56 12.72 11.32
N LEU A 494 -3.06 13.38 10.28
CA LEU A 494 -2.26 14.11 9.31
C LEU A 494 -2.02 15.55 9.78
N GLY A 495 -0.85 15.78 10.37
CA GLY A 495 -0.38 17.13 10.68
C GLY A 495 -0.29 18.00 9.41
N VAL A 496 -0.95 19.16 9.42
CA VAL A 496 -1.13 20.02 8.24
C VAL A 496 0.08 20.94 8.02
N SER A 497 0.34 21.35 6.79
CA SER A 497 1.34 22.38 6.47
C SER A 497 0.74 23.78 6.62
N ARG A 498 1.47 24.73 7.21
CA ARG A 498 1.00 26.12 7.45
C ARG A 498 2.11 27.13 7.19
N LEU A 499 1.80 28.24 6.51
CA LEU A 499 2.75 29.34 6.30
C LEU A 499 2.82 30.24 7.56
N PRO A 500 3.94 30.92 7.86
CA PRO A 500 4.13 31.66 9.11
C PRO A 500 3.12 32.79 9.39
N SER A 501 2.39 33.26 8.37
CA SER A 501 1.39 34.34 8.49
C SER A 501 -0.02 33.90 8.05
N ASP A 502 -0.27 32.59 7.92
CA ASP A 502 -1.55 32.02 7.52
C ASP A 502 -2.63 32.28 8.59
N ARG A 503 -3.76 32.87 8.19
CA ARG A 503 -4.87 33.20 9.10
C ARG A 503 -5.98 32.15 8.99
N CYS A 504 -5.63 30.90 9.27
CA CYS A 504 -6.59 29.82 9.47
C CYS A 504 -7.51 30.15 10.65
N GLU A 505 -8.84 30.15 10.45
CA GLU A 505 -9.80 30.46 11.53
C GLU A 505 -10.07 29.23 12.42
N TYR A 506 -9.67 28.05 11.97
CA TYR A 506 -9.82 26.78 12.67
C TYR A 506 -8.53 26.23 13.30
N SER A 507 -8.74 25.25 14.18
CA SER A 507 -7.80 24.62 15.14
C SER A 507 -6.56 23.90 14.56
N ALA A 508 -6.13 24.21 13.33
CA ALA A 508 -4.93 23.63 12.72
C ALA A 508 -3.63 24.00 13.48
N SER A 509 -3.63 25.08 14.27
CA SER A 509 -2.56 25.48 15.19
C SER A 509 -2.74 24.93 16.62
N THR A 510 -3.91 24.38 16.96
CA THR A 510 -4.20 23.86 18.30
C THR A 510 -3.59 22.47 18.47
N ALA A 511 -2.69 22.30 19.44
CA ALA A 511 -2.12 21.00 19.74
C ALA A 511 -3.24 20.00 20.14
N ARG A 512 -3.33 18.86 19.46
CA ARG A 512 -4.28 17.78 19.77
C ARG A 512 -3.56 16.54 20.29
N CYS A 513 -4.22 15.78 21.17
CA CYS A 513 -3.65 14.55 21.71
C CYS A 513 -3.61 13.43 20.67
N ALA A 514 -2.42 12.88 20.41
CA ALA A 514 -2.17 11.73 19.54
C ALA A 514 -2.77 10.39 20.05
N ASN A 515 -3.60 10.40 21.12
CA ASN A 515 -4.45 9.29 21.54
C ASN A 515 -5.94 9.58 21.37
N CYS A 516 -6.49 10.53 22.13
CA CYS A 516 -7.94 10.78 22.21
C CYS A 516 -8.43 11.94 21.32
N TYR A 517 -7.54 12.55 20.54
CA TYR A 517 -7.79 13.72 19.68
C TYR A 517 -8.28 15.01 20.38
N LYS A 518 -8.42 14.97 21.71
CA LYS A 518 -8.76 16.14 22.54
C LYS A 518 -7.72 17.23 22.42
N GLU A 519 -8.18 18.47 22.38
CA GLU A 519 -7.37 19.68 22.33
C GLU A 519 -6.59 19.86 23.64
N LEU A 520 -5.40 20.41 23.50
CA LEU A 520 -4.44 20.67 24.57
C LEU A 520 -4.15 22.17 24.57
N GLY A 521 -4.00 22.74 25.76
CA GLY A 521 -3.34 24.05 25.88
C GLY A 521 -1.89 23.97 25.41
N ALA A 522 -1.26 25.13 25.21
CA ALA A 522 0.17 25.19 24.87
C ALA A 522 1.03 24.64 26.02
N VAL A 523 1.42 23.36 25.93
CA VAL A 523 2.28 22.67 26.90
C VAL A 523 3.66 22.50 26.28
N TRP A 524 4.57 23.38 26.66
CA TRP A 524 6.00 23.21 26.39
C TRP A 524 6.59 22.24 27.43
N PRO A 525 7.31 21.18 27.03
CA PRO A 525 8.17 20.45 27.95
C PRO A 525 9.23 21.42 28.51
N GLY A 526 9.34 21.51 29.84
CA GLY A 526 10.38 22.32 30.46
C GLY A 526 11.78 21.76 30.20
N GLU A 527 12.81 22.59 30.35
CA GLU A 527 14.23 22.25 30.08
C GLU A 527 14.85 21.27 31.12
N ASP A 528 14.04 20.43 31.76
CA ASP A 528 14.51 19.41 32.72
C ASP A 528 15.23 18.26 31.99
N GLN A 529 16.56 18.29 32.06
CA GLN A 529 17.41 17.23 31.53
C GLN A 529 17.10 15.84 32.11
N GLU A 530 16.59 15.76 33.35
CA GLU A 530 16.24 14.49 33.99
C GLU A 530 14.90 13.95 33.46
N GLN A 531 13.93 14.81 33.16
CA GLN A 531 12.75 14.41 32.38
C GLN A 531 13.16 13.97 30.96
N ILE A 532 14.04 14.71 30.27
CA ILE A 532 14.53 14.32 28.94
C ILE A 532 15.20 12.94 28.96
N ARG A 533 16.00 12.61 29.99
CA ARG A 533 16.57 11.26 30.18
C ARG A 533 15.48 10.19 30.32
N LYS A 534 14.46 10.43 31.16
CA LYS A 534 13.33 9.50 31.35
C LYS A 534 12.51 9.30 30.08
N ILE A 535 12.34 10.33 29.26
CA ILE A 535 11.69 10.23 27.94
C ILE A 535 12.56 9.42 26.96
N LYS A 536 13.89 9.66 26.89
CA LYS A 536 14.82 8.86 26.07
C LYS A 536 14.84 7.38 26.48
N ALA A 537 14.77 7.11 27.79
CA ALA A 537 14.66 5.76 28.35
C ALA A 537 13.26 5.11 28.17
N GLY A 538 12.26 5.86 27.71
CA GLY A 538 10.86 5.39 27.60
C GLY A 538 10.15 5.18 28.94
N GLN A 539 10.75 5.65 30.05
CA GLN A 539 10.27 5.50 31.42
C GLN A 539 9.28 6.60 31.86
N ASP A 540 9.28 7.74 31.15
CA ASP A 540 8.32 8.82 31.41
C ASP A 540 6.87 8.35 31.14
N LYS A 541 5.93 8.85 31.95
CA LYS A 541 4.50 8.50 31.87
C LYS A 541 3.66 9.50 31.09
N ALA A 542 4.11 10.73 30.88
CA ALA A 542 3.39 11.75 30.14
C ALA A 542 3.76 11.72 28.64
N ALA A 543 5.04 11.57 28.30
CA ALA A 543 5.59 11.70 26.95
C ALA A 543 6.20 10.40 26.38
N CYS A 544 6.63 10.45 25.11
CA CYS A 544 7.41 9.41 24.44
C CYS A 544 8.56 10.03 23.63
N LYS A 545 9.43 9.20 23.04
CA LYS A 545 10.63 9.65 22.30
C LYS A 545 10.35 10.67 21.19
N CYS A 546 9.17 10.63 20.56
CA CYS A 546 8.80 11.58 19.50
C CYS A 546 8.70 13.05 19.96
N VAL A 547 8.58 13.31 21.27
CA VAL A 547 8.60 14.66 21.84
C VAL A 547 10.02 15.27 21.84
N LEU A 548 11.06 14.46 21.55
CA LEU A 548 12.48 14.88 21.54
C LEU A 548 13.08 15.00 20.12
N LEU A 549 12.25 14.95 19.09
CA LEU A 549 12.66 15.22 17.71
C LEU A 549 12.52 16.74 17.44
N ASP A 550 13.44 17.37 16.68
CA ASP A 550 13.32 18.80 16.35
C ASP A 550 12.04 19.03 15.52
N GLU A 551 11.23 20.02 15.90
CA GLU A 551 9.99 20.42 15.20
C GLU A 551 10.23 20.83 13.74
N LYS A 552 11.46 21.22 13.38
CA LYS A 552 11.87 21.49 12.00
C LYS A 552 11.99 20.19 11.18
N GLU A 553 12.33 19.08 11.83
CA GLU A 553 12.66 17.80 11.21
C GLU A 553 11.52 16.78 11.31
N ALA A 554 10.67 16.85 12.33
CA ALA A 554 9.63 15.86 12.63
C ALA A 554 8.23 16.47 12.87
N ILE A 555 7.23 15.60 13.05
CA ILE A 555 5.87 15.99 13.47
C ILE A 555 5.75 15.77 15.00
N PRO A 556 5.53 16.81 15.82
CA PRO A 556 5.48 16.67 17.28
C PRO A 556 4.22 15.92 17.73
N LEU A 557 4.41 14.80 18.46
CA LEU A 557 3.32 13.99 18.99
C LEU A 557 2.98 14.36 20.44
N ASN A 558 1.93 15.16 20.60
CA ASN A 558 1.46 15.63 21.91
C ASN A 558 0.48 14.65 22.57
N TYR A 559 0.46 14.62 23.91
CA TYR A 559 -0.44 13.75 24.70
C TYR A 559 -1.10 14.53 25.84
N CYS A 560 -2.30 14.11 26.27
CA CYS A 560 -2.92 14.69 27.46
C CYS A 560 -2.03 14.49 28.70
N PRO A 561 -2.00 15.47 29.63
CA PRO A 561 -1.28 15.33 30.88
C PRO A 561 -1.83 14.18 31.74
N PRO A 562 -1.06 13.69 32.74
CA PRO A 562 -1.52 12.65 33.65
C PRO A 562 -2.76 13.08 34.47
N GLY A 563 -3.94 12.64 34.04
CA GLY A 563 -5.19 12.80 34.79
C GLY A 563 -5.41 11.68 35.82
N PRO A 564 -6.51 11.71 36.59
CA PRO A 564 -6.85 10.71 37.62
C PRO A 564 -7.34 9.37 37.02
N GLY A 565 -6.79 8.95 35.88
CA GLY A 565 -7.07 7.66 35.25
C GLY A 565 -5.97 6.63 35.59
N PRO A 566 -6.26 5.32 35.48
CA PRO A 566 -5.28 4.28 35.79
C PRO A 566 -4.10 4.20 34.81
N LYS A 567 -4.21 4.84 33.63
CA LYS A 567 -3.17 4.92 32.59
C LYS A 567 -3.25 6.26 31.85
N THR A 568 -2.11 6.80 31.41
CA THR A 568 -2.04 8.04 30.62
C THR A 568 -2.28 7.80 29.13
N CYS A 569 -2.50 8.89 28.38
CA CYS A 569 -2.65 8.83 26.92
C CYS A 569 -1.41 8.30 26.17
N SER A 570 -0.19 8.49 26.70
CA SER A 570 1.04 8.00 26.06
C SER A 570 1.47 6.60 26.52
N GLU A 571 1.16 6.19 27.76
CA GLU A 571 1.22 4.78 28.17
C GLU A 571 0.26 3.94 27.30
N ILE A 572 -0.94 4.49 27.05
CA ILE A 572 -1.93 3.95 26.14
C ILE A 572 -1.38 3.82 24.71
N ALA A 573 -0.80 4.88 24.14
CA ALA A 573 -0.27 4.86 22.78
C ALA A 573 0.78 3.76 22.60
N ARG A 574 1.73 3.70 23.53
CA ARG A 574 2.84 2.72 23.57
C ARG A 574 2.38 1.27 23.79
N LYS A 575 1.20 1.01 24.37
CA LYS A 575 0.64 -0.36 24.43
C LYS A 575 -0.15 -0.73 23.16
N LEU A 576 -0.58 0.23 22.34
CA LEU A 576 -1.57 -0.05 21.28
C LEU A 576 -1.03 -0.09 19.83
N TYR A 577 -0.26 0.91 19.37
CA TYR A 577 0.08 1.10 17.94
C TYR A 577 1.38 1.91 17.72
N HIS A 578 2.13 2.18 18.80
CA HIS A 578 3.27 3.09 18.78
C HIS A 578 4.48 2.40 19.44
N PHE A 579 4.95 1.34 18.78
CA PHE A 579 5.97 0.41 19.26
C PHE A 579 7.31 0.70 18.57
N ARG A 580 7.58 0.11 17.40
CA ARG A 580 8.77 0.34 16.58
C ARG A 580 8.71 1.69 15.87
N ALA A 581 7.52 2.28 15.71
CA ALA A 581 7.34 3.65 15.22
C ALA A 581 7.76 4.75 16.22
N CYS A 582 7.98 4.41 17.51
CA CYS A 582 8.26 5.37 18.58
C CYS A 582 9.70 5.91 18.51
N GLY A 583 9.81 7.20 18.16
CA GLY A 583 11.09 7.93 18.02
C GLY A 583 11.69 7.91 16.62
N ARG A 584 11.00 7.38 15.61
CA ARG A 584 11.38 7.51 14.19
C ARG A 584 10.75 8.77 13.56
N ASN A 585 11.35 9.25 12.47
CA ASN A 585 10.89 10.46 11.79
C ASN A 585 9.89 10.15 10.67
N TRP A 586 8.61 10.43 10.92
CA TRP A 586 7.50 10.23 9.98
C TRP A 586 7.13 11.49 9.17
N LYS A 587 7.96 12.54 9.17
CA LYS A 587 7.67 13.78 8.43
C LYS A 587 7.51 13.56 6.92
N TRP A 588 8.39 12.77 6.31
CA TRP A 588 8.32 12.41 4.88
C TRP A 588 6.95 11.80 4.52
N LEU A 589 6.42 10.92 5.39
CA LEU A 589 5.13 10.26 5.21
C LEU A 589 4.00 11.30 5.21
N HIS A 590 4.02 12.25 6.15
CA HIS A 590 3.06 13.37 6.15
C HIS A 590 3.19 14.26 4.91
N ASP A 591 4.43 14.59 4.51
CA ASP A 591 4.73 15.37 3.31
C ASP A 591 4.29 14.66 2.01
N ALA A 592 4.18 13.32 2.03
CA ALA A 592 3.62 12.53 0.94
C ALA A 592 2.08 12.58 0.81
N MET A 593 1.38 13.27 1.70
CA MET A 593 -0.10 13.41 1.71
C MET A 593 -0.61 14.85 1.70
N ARG A 594 0.27 15.86 1.79
CA ARG A 594 -0.11 17.27 2.04
C ARG A 594 0.60 18.25 1.10
N PRO A 595 0.22 19.55 1.09
CA PRO A 595 0.96 20.58 0.37
C PRO A 595 2.42 20.66 0.82
N TYR A 596 3.34 20.54 -0.13
CA TYR A 596 4.77 20.65 0.11
C TYR A 596 5.18 22.12 0.18
N MET A 597 5.86 22.48 1.27
CA MET A 597 6.25 23.86 1.57
C MET A 597 7.71 24.09 1.20
N MET A 598 7.96 25.01 0.26
CA MET A 598 9.30 25.44 -0.12
C MET A 598 9.67 26.76 0.55
N LYS A 599 10.96 26.92 0.87
CA LYS A 599 11.53 28.18 1.37
C LYS A 599 12.22 28.92 0.23
N TRP A 600 12.06 30.24 0.19
CA TRP A 600 12.75 31.05 -0.81
C TRP A 600 14.24 31.12 -0.46
N ALA A 601 15.12 30.69 -1.39
CA ALA A 601 16.53 30.43 -1.10
C ALA A 601 17.28 31.60 -0.41
N ASN A 602 16.88 32.84 -0.72
CA ASN A 602 17.51 34.06 -0.21
C ASN A 602 16.59 34.95 0.66
N HIS A 603 15.30 34.60 0.81
CA HIS A 603 14.40 35.21 1.78
C HIS A 603 14.03 34.16 2.84
N LYS A 604 14.83 34.09 3.91
CA LYS A 604 14.67 33.12 5.01
C LYS A 604 13.26 33.11 5.61
N ASP A 605 12.59 34.26 5.56
CA ASP A 605 11.29 34.53 6.16
C ASP A 605 10.11 34.31 5.18
N TYR A 606 10.37 34.00 3.90
CA TYR A 606 9.33 33.68 2.92
C TYR A 606 9.29 32.19 2.59
N SER A 607 8.10 31.61 2.69
CA SER A 607 7.79 30.22 2.35
C SER A 607 6.46 30.18 1.62
N TYR A 608 6.30 29.21 0.72
CA TYR A 608 5.12 29.04 -0.14
C TYR A 608 4.86 27.55 -0.40
N PHE A 609 3.66 27.20 -0.85
CA PHE A 609 3.35 25.85 -1.30
C PHE A 609 3.69 25.68 -2.79
N SER A 610 4.36 24.60 -3.17
CA SER A 610 4.72 24.35 -4.57
C SER A 610 3.76 23.39 -5.30
N HIS A 611 3.31 22.36 -4.60
CA HIS A 611 2.43 21.30 -5.10
C HIS A 611 1.72 20.61 -3.93
N THR A 612 0.72 19.78 -4.21
CA THR A 612 0.09 18.89 -3.22
C THR A 612 0.28 17.43 -3.60
N ASN A 613 0.75 16.62 -2.66
CA ASN A 613 0.97 15.20 -2.87
C ASN A 613 -0.29 14.34 -2.63
N GLU A 614 -1.40 14.95 -2.17
CA GLU A 614 -2.67 14.26 -1.93
C GLU A 614 -3.20 13.51 -3.17
N ALA A 615 -2.96 14.04 -4.37
CA ALA A 615 -3.38 13.43 -5.64
C ALA A 615 -2.78 12.03 -5.91
N HIS A 616 -1.77 11.62 -5.14
CA HIS A 616 -1.20 10.26 -5.19
C HIS A 616 -2.02 9.22 -4.40
N GLY A 617 -3.10 9.57 -3.69
CA GLY A 617 -3.96 8.60 -2.99
C GLY A 617 -3.35 7.99 -1.73
N THR A 618 -2.23 8.53 -1.26
CA THR A 618 -1.41 8.02 -0.14
C THR A 618 -2.09 8.05 1.24
N LEU A 619 -3.31 8.57 1.37
CA LEU A 619 -4.01 8.84 2.64
C LEU A 619 -4.11 7.63 3.59
N LEU A 620 -4.35 6.42 3.06
CA LEU A 620 -4.45 5.19 3.86
C LEU A 620 -3.12 4.78 4.51
N SER A 621 -1.98 5.32 4.04
CA SER A 621 -0.63 4.96 4.52
C SER A 621 -0.42 5.25 6.01
N LEU A 622 -1.16 6.22 6.58
CA LEU A 622 -1.11 6.50 8.03
C LEU A 622 -1.66 5.34 8.87
N LEU A 623 -2.69 4.64 8.39
CA LEU A 623 -3.26 3.44 9.01
C LEU A 623 -2.41 2.21 8.70
N LEU A 624 -1.90 2.10 7.46
CA LEU A 624 -0.99 1.03 7.04
C LEU A 624 0.26 0.92 7.94
N ARG A 625 0.84 2.08 8.31
CA ARG A 625 1.96 2.17 9.27
C ARG A 625 1.60 1.61 10.66
N GLU A 626 0.34 1.67 11.08
CA GLU A 626 -0.11 1.04 12.34
C GLU A 626 -0.40 -0.44 12.18
N VAL A 627 -0.96 -0.88 11.05
CA VAL A 627 -1.07 -2.31 10.70
C VAL A 627 0.30 -2.99 10.79
N PHE A 628 1.33 -2.41 10.17
CA PHE A 628 2.67 -2.97 10.17
C PHE A 628 3.33 -2.93 11.56
N ASP A 629 3.25 -1.82 12.31
CA ASP A 629 3.83 -1.74 13.67
C ASP A 629 3.14 -2.70 14.66
N ILE A 630 1.81 -2.86 14.57
CA ILE A 630 1.04 -3.85 15.35
C ILE A 630 1.41 -5.29 14.94
N THR A 631 1.59 -5.56 13.65
CA THR A 631 1.98 -6.88 13.15
C THR A 631 3.35 -7.28 13.70
N LEU A 632 4.35 -6.41 13.56
CA LEU A 632 5.72 -6.66 14.03
C LEU A 632 5.78 -6.84 15.56
N GLU A 633 5.09 -6.00 16.33
CA GLU A 633 5.07 -6.15 17.79
C GLU A 633 4.40 -7.47 18.24
N ARG A 634 3.34 -7.90 17.55
CA ARG A 634 2.71 -9.20 17.83
C ARG A 634 3.62 -10.38 17.47
N ARG A 635 4.41 -10.30 16.39
CA ARG A 635 5.45 -11.30 16.08
C ARG A 635 6.46 -11.42 17.22
N ASP A 636 7.00 -10.28 17.67
CA ASP A 636 7.97 -10.21 18.78
C ASP A 636 7.36 -10.75 20.10
N ARG A 637 6.13 -10.33 20.43
CA ARG A 637 5.44 -10.66 21.68
C ARG A 637 5.04 -12.14 21.77
N PHE A 638 4.43 -12.69 20.72
CA PHE A 638 3.93 -14.07 20.71
C PHE A 638 4.95 -15.09 20.20
N ARG A 639 6.07 -14.63 19.63
CA ARG A 639 7.10 -15.46 18.96
C ARG A 639 6.56 -16.26 17.76
N ASP A 640 5.52 -15.76 17.10
CA ASP A 640 5.09 -16.24 15.79
C ASP A 640 5.64 -15.32 14.70
N PRO A 641 6.77 -15.63 14.04
CA PRO A 641 7.31 -14.81 12.97
C PRO A 641 6.45 -14.82 11.69
N ASN A 642 5.44 -15.70 11.63
CA ASN A 642 4.63 -15.96 10.44
C ASN A 642 3.30 -15.18 10.43
N LEU A 643 3.05 -14.31 11.43
CA LEU A 643 1.85 -13.48 11.51
C LEU A 643 1.80 -12.51 10.32
N MET A 644 0.86 -12.74 9.41
CA MET A 644 0.66 -11.94 8.20
C MET A 644 -0.10 -10.65 8.52
N ALA A 645 0.23 -9.55 7.83
CA ALA A 645 -0.34 -8.24 8.13
C ALA A 645 -1.87 -8.17 7.96
N HIS A 646 -2.45 -8.90 7.00
CA HIS A 646 -3.90 -8.98 6.79
C HIS A 646 -4.62 -9.98 7.72
N GLU A 647 -3.87 -10.78 8.47
CA GLU A 647 -4.41 -11.84 9.36
C GLU A 647 -4.45 -11.41 10.83
N ILE A 648 -4.08 -10.15 11.14
CA ILE A 648 -4.22 -9.57 12.48
C ILE A 648 -5.69 -9.43 12.87
N ASP A 649 -6.00 -9.60 14.16
CA ASP A 649 -7.39 -9.67 14.68
C ASP A 649 -8.29 -8.53 14.18
N GLU A 650 -7.77 -7.31 14.13
CA GLU A 650 -8.47 -6.09 13.71
C GLU A 650 -8.81 -6.02 12.21
N LEU A 651 -8.11 -6.79 11.36
CA LEU A 651 -8.39 -6.86 9.91
C LEU A 651 -9.08 -8.18 9.53
N LEU A 652 -8.88 -9.25 10.29
CA LEU A 652 -9.49 -10.56 10.03
C LEU A 652 -11.03 -10.53 10.10
N ILE A 653 -11.60 -9.68 10.96
CA ILE A 653 -13.06 -9.55 11.08
C ILE A 653 -13.67 -8.62 10.01
N LEU A 654 -12.86 -7.83 9.32
CA LEU A 654 -13.31 -6.95 8.25
C LEU A 654 -13.56 -7.72 6.95
N GLU A 655 -14.40 -7.16 6.10
CA GLU A 655 -14.75 -7.72 4.78
C GLU A 655 -13.52 -7.86 3.87
N ASP A 656 -13.58 -8.81 2.95
CA ASP A 656 -12.51 -9.19 2.04
C ASP A 656 -13.00 -9.25 0.58
N ASN A 657 -12.11 -9.61 -0.35
CA ASN A 657 -12.47 -9.83 -1.75
C ASN A 657 -13.61 -10.86 -1.91
N LEU A 658 -13.61 -11.90 -1.05
CA LEU A 658 -14.59 -12.98 -1.03
C LEU A 658 -16.00 -12.57 -0.57
N ASP A 659 -16.15 -11.40 0.06
CA ASP A 659 -17.45 -10.86 0.49
C ASP A 659 -18.07 -9.92 -0.56
N GLN A 660 -17.33 -9.56 -1.62
CA GLN A 660 -17.73 -8.60 -2.64
C GLN A 660 -18.31 -9.29 -3.88
N ALA A 661 -19.51 -8.86 -4.30
CA ALA A 661 -20.30 -9.55 -5.32
C ALA A 661 -20.17 -8.98 -6.75
N ASP A 662 -19.53 -7.82 -6.93
CA ASP A 662 -19.54 -7.08 -8.20
C ASP A 662 -18.13 -6.71 -8.67
N GLU A 663 -17.75 -7.24 -9.83
CA GLU A 663 -16.47 -7.00 -10.52
C GLU A 663 -16.26 -5.52 -10.89
N LYS A 664 -17.31 -4.70 -10.89
CA LYS A 664 -17.24 -3.24 -11.14
C LYS A 664 -16.50 -2.46 -10.04
N VAL A 665 -16.29 -3.03 -8.84
CA VAL A 665 -15.61 -2.35 -7.73
C VAL A 665 -14.09 -2.40 -7.95
N ALA A 666 -13.62 -1.55 -8.87
CA ALA A 666 -12.20 -1.38 -9.16
C ALA A 666 -11.46 -0.75 -7.97
N PHE A 667 -10.41 -1.42 -7.50
CA PHE A 667 -9.57 -0.91 -6.41
C PHE A 667 -8.59 0.17 -6.95
N PRO A 668 -8.54 1.39 -6.38
CA PRO A 668 -7.69 2.46 -6.88
C PRO A 668 -6.19 2.14 -6.72
N PHE A 669 -5.40 2.45 -7.75
CA PHE A 669 -3.96 2.20 -7.78
C PHE A 669 -3.16 3.46 -8.13
N THR A 670 -2.13 3.76 -7.34
CA THR A 670 -0.98 4.56 -7.77
C THR A 670 0.33 3.86 -7.36
N LEU A 671 1.39 4.08 -8.15
CA LEU A 671 2.72 3.58 -7.82
C LEU A 671 3.18 4.09 -6.44
N ALA A 672 2.82 5.33 -6.09
CA ALA A 672 3.14 5.93 -4.81
C ALA A 672 2.43 5.25 -3.62
N ALA A 673 1.09 5.13 -3.66
CA ALA A 673 0.30 4.65 -2.52
C ALA A 673 0.30 3.13 -2.37
N ASN A 674 0.41 2.38 -3.46
CA ASN A 674 0.30 0.92 -3.43
C ASN A 674 1.66 0.21 -3.33
N ILE A 675 2.75 0.87 -3.74
CA ILE A 675 4.10 0.26 -3.83
C ILE A 675 5.16 1.07 -3.07
N GLN A 676 5.44 2.32 -3.48
CA GLN A 676 6.59 3.08 -2.95
C GLN A 676 6.45 3.38 -1.45
N VAL A 677 5.38 4.07 -1.04
CA VAL A 677 5.17 4.47 0.36
C VAL A 677 5.00 3.26 1.29
N PRO A 678 4.26 2.18 0.91
CA PRO A 678 4.23 0.95 1.72
C PRO A 678 5.59 0.31 1.96
N PHE A 679 6.46 0.23 0.94
CA PHE A 679 7.81 -0.31 1.11
C PHE A 679 8.69 0.59 1.97
N ASP A 680 8.61 1.91 1.80
CA ASP A 680 9.33 2.88 2.62
C ASP A 680 8.90 2.84 4.10
N ILE A 681 7.61 2.62 4.39
CA ILE A 681 7.13 2.37 5.76
C ILE A 681 7.72 1.08 6.33
N LEU A 682 7.76 -0.01 5.55
CA LEU A 682 8.30 -1.30 6.00
C LEU A 682 9.80 -1.21 6.29
N MET A 683 10.56 -0.59 5.38
CA MET A 683 11.99 -0.32 5.54
C MET A 683 12.24 0.58 6.77
N GLN A 684 11.45 1.65 6.97
CA GLN A 684 11.49 2.48 8.17
C GLN A 684 10.89 1.83 9.44
N LEU A 685 10.40 0.59 9.39
CA LEU A 685 10.12 -0.24 10.58
C LEU A 685 11.21 -1.30 10.83
N GLY A 686 12.22 -1.36 9.96
CA GLY A 686 13.33 -2.31 9.98
C GLY A 686 13.02 -3.65 9.33
N VAL A 687 12.08 -3.69 8.38
CA VAL A 687 11.75 -4.89 7.60
C VAL A 687 12.61 -4.94 6.34
N ASP A 688 13.32 -6.04 6.15
CA ASP A 688 13.97 -6.37 4.87
C ASP A 688 12.91 -6.80 3.86
N ILE A 689 12.46 -5.86 3.03
CA ILE A 689 11.42 -6.06 2.01
C ILE A 689 11.81 -7.04 0.89
N PHE A 690 13.08 -7.50 0.85
CA PHE A 690 13.56 -8.49 -0.10
C PHE A 690 13.57 -9.89 0.53
N ALA A 691 13.96 -10.01 1.80
CA ALA A 691 14.01 -11.29 2.51
C ALA A 691 12.66 -11.72 3.09
N ASP A 692 11.88 -10.78 3.66
CA ASP A 692 10.63 -11.11 4.36
C ASP A 692 9.39 -11.09 3.43
N LEU A 693 9.19 -12.20 2.71
CA LEU A 693 8.00 -12.41 1.86
C LEU A 693 6.69 -12.63 2.64
N SER A 694 6.64 -12.33 3.94
CA SER A 694 5.36 -12.16 4.66
C SER A 694 4.77 -10.76 4.49
N PHE A 695 5.55 -9.80 3.96
CA PHE A 695 5.09 -8.49 3.48
C PHE A 695 5.24 -8.38 1.94
N ASP A 696 4.99 -9.49 1.24
CA ASP A 696 4.96 -9.53 -0.23
C ASP A 696 3.79 -8.67 -0.79
N THR A 697 3.86 -8.27 -2.06
CA THR A 697 3.01 -7.19 -2.63
C THR A 697 1.51 -7.47 -2.45
N TRP A 698 1.08 -8.73 -2.60
CA TRP A 698 -0.31 -9.15 -2.45
C TRP A 698 -0.85 -8.93 -1.03
N VAL A 699 -0.01 -9.11 0.00
CA VAL A 699 -0.35 -8.89 1.41
C VAL A 699 -0.68 -7.42 1.63
N ILE A 700 0.12 -6.53 1.05
CA ILE A 700 -0.07 -5.07 1.14
C ILE A 700 -1.36 -4.66 0.43
N GLN A 701 -1.65 -5.21 -0.76
CA GLN A 701 -2.89 -4.88 -1.47
C GLN A 701 -4.14 -5.39 -0.72
N ILE A 702 -4.13 -6.58 -0.11
CA ILE A 702 -5.26 -7.04 0.73
C ILE A 702 -5.45 -6.10 1.93
N VAL A 703 -4.38 -5.69 2.61
CA VAL A 703 -4.49 -4.71 3.72
C VAL A 703 -5.07 -3.38 3.22
N LEU A 704 -4.60 -2.85 2.09
CA LEU A 704 -5.10 -1.59 1.54
C LEU A 704 -6.57 -1.69 1.07
N ARG A 705 -6.97 -2.81 0.44
CA ARG A 705 -8.38 -3.08 0.08
C ARG A 705 -9.28 -3.10 1.33
N LYS A 706 -8.86 -3.79 2.40
CA LYS A 706 -9.57 -3.78 3.69
C LYS A 706 -9.66 -2.39 4.32
N LEU A 707 -8.56 -1.63 4.30
CA LEU A 707 -8.53 -0.27 4.85
C LEU A 707 -9.38 0.71 4.05
N LEU A 708 -9.44 0.61 2.71
CA LEU A 708 -10.20 1.51 1.85
C LEU A 708 -11.69 1.54 2.22
N ILE A 709 -12.30 0.37 2.43
CA ILE A 709 -13.73 0.22 2.73
C ILE A 709 -14.05 0.54 4.20
N ASN A 710 -13.08 0.40 5.11
CA ASN A 710 -13.32 0.44 6.57
C ASN A 710 -12.69 1.63 7.30
N ALA A 711 -11.92 2.48 6.61
CA ALA A 711 -11.33 3.68 7.20
C ALA A 711 -12.39 4.79 7.34
N VAL A 712 -12.79 5.08 8.58
CA VAL A 712 -13.73 6.16 8.90
C VAL A 712 -12.96 7.49 9.00
N PRO A 713 -13.21 8.48 8.13
CA PRO A 713 -12.63 9.80 8.28
C PRO A 713 -13.26 10.52 9.47
N TRP A 714 -12.44 11.23 10.26
CA TRP A 714 -12.94 12.06 11.35
C TRP A 714 -13.02 13.52 10.92
N ALA A 715 -14.24 14.05 10.98
CA ALA A 715 -14.58 15.33 10.43
C ALA A 715 -14.66 16.39 11.55
N ASP A 716 -13.65 17.26 11.61
CA ASP A 716 -13.63 18.46 12.47
C ASP A 716 -14.57 19.52 11.88
N VAL A 717 -15.88 19.28 11.96
CA VAL A 717 -16.90 20.18 11.39
C VAL A 717 -17.90 20.62 12.45
N PRO A 718 -17.68 21.78 13.08
CA PRO A 718 -18.77 22.55 13.66
C PRO A 718 -19.91 22.90 12.68
N ALA A 719 -19.77 22.69 11.36
CA ALA A 719 -20.93 22.70 10.46
C ALA A 719 -21.94 21.57 10.77
N LEU A 720 -21.49 20.43 11.31
CA LEU A 720 -22.37 19.39 11.87
C LEU A 720 -22.91 19.76 13.27
N LYS A 721 -22.50 20.91 13.82
CA LYS A 721 -23.07 21.52 15.02
C LYS A 721 -23.83 22.81 14.63
N MET A 722 -25.08 22.63 14.22
CA MET A 722 -26.12 23.67 14.09
C MET A 722 -26.07 24.63 12.87
N SER A 723 -25.19 24.48 11.88
CA SER A 723 -25.33 25.27 10.64
C SER A 723 -26.43 24.70 9.73
N LYS A 724 -27.40 25.52 9.32
CA LYS A 724 -28.48 25.14 8.39
C LYS A 724 -28.06 25.09 6.91
N GLU A 725 -26.79 25.35 6.60
CA GLU A 725 -26.30 25.37 5.21
C GLU A 725 -25.91 23.97 4.72
N PRO A 726 -26.20 23.63 3.45
CA PRO A 726 -25.81 22.35 2.89
C PRO A 726 -24.28 22.24 2.73
N ARG A 727 -23.79 21.02 2.99
CA ARG A 727 -22.40 20.53 2.85
C ARG A 727 -21.52 21.30 1.86
N LYS A 728 -20.24 21.50 2.24
CA LYS A 728 -19.16 21.77 1.27
C LYS A 728 -19.20 20.71 0.16
N LYS A 729 -19.26 21.16 -1.11
CA LYS A 729 -19.27 20.29 -2.29
C LYS A 729 -18.03 19.38 -2.29
N ILE A 730 -18.16 18.18 -2.86
CA ILE A 730 -17.04 17.22 -3.00
C ILE A 730 -15.89 17.92 -3.75
N VAL A 731 -14.71 17.97 -3.13
CA VAL A 731 -13.55 18.63 -3.73
C VAL A 731 -12.92 17.67 -4.74
N ARG A 732 -13.23 17.89 -6.03
CA ARG A 732 -12.71 17.09 -7.16
C ARG A 732 -11.35 17.58 -7.68
N ARG A 733 -11.05 18.88 -7.53
CA ARG A 733 -9.83 19.56 -8.01
C ARG A 733 -9.30 20.47 -6.92
N LYS A 734 -7.98 20.48 -6.69
CA LYS A 734 -7.27 21.45 -5.86
C LYS A 734 -6.10 22.00 -6.65
N GLU A 735 -6.05 23.31 -6.78
CA GLU A 735 -4.95 24.00 -7.45
C GLU A 735 -4.19 24.84 -6.44
N ILE A 736 -2.87 24.74 -6.48
CA ILE A 736 -1.97 25.61 -5.73
C ILE A 736 -1.73 26.86 -6.59
N ASP A 737 -1.93 28.05 -6.02
CA ASP A 737 -1.70 29.30 -6.73
C ASP A 737 -0.21 29.58 -6.97
N ASP A 738 0.07 30.52 -7.86
CA ASP A 738 1.45 30.96 -8.10
C ASP A 738 2.12 31.52 -6.82
N PRO A 739 3.44 31.30 -6.59
CA PRO A 739 4.15 31.85 -5.43
C PRO A 739 4.03 33.37 -5.24
N GLU A 740 3.80 34.16 -6.31
CA GLU A 740 3.53 35.60 -6.20
C GLU A 740 2.11 35.89 -5.70
N LYS A 741 1.10 35.15 -6.18
CA LYS A 741 -0.28 35.27 -5.68
C LYS A 741 -0.37 34.81 -4.21
N GLN A 742 0.29 33.71 -3.84
CA GLN A 742 0.43 33.29 -2.45
C GLN A 742 1.10 34.38 -1.59
N ARG A 743 2.06 35.14 -2.14
CA ARG A 743 2.70 36.27 -1.44
C ARG A 743 1.71 37.41 -1.18
N GLU A 744 0.79 37.67 -2.11
CA GLU A 744 -0.29 38.64 -1.88
C GLU A 744 -1.28 38.16 -0.82
N MET A 745 -1.76 36.92 -0.93
CA MET A 745 -2.67 36.31 0.05
C MET A 745 -2.07 36.34 1.46
N THR A 746 -0.76 36.04 1.57
CA THR A 746 0.02 36.13 2.82
C THR A 746 0.11 37.56 3.36
N LYS A 747 0.27 38.58 2.50
CA LYS A 747 0.22 40.00 2.92
C LYS A 747 -1.18 40.42 3.39
N LYS A 748 -2.22 39.96 2.71
CA LYS A 748 -3.64 40.23 2.99
C LYS A 748 -4.17 39.45 4.20
N ARG A 749 -3.42 38.45 4.70
CA ARG A 749 -3.80 37.51 5.77
C ARG A 749 -5.06 36.71 5.42
N GLU A 750 -5.10 36.21 4.18
CA GLU A 750 -6.08 35.23 3.73
C GLU A 750 -5.74 33.83 4.30
N SER A 751 -6.73 32.91 4.31
CA SER A 751 -6.57 31.54 4.82
C SER A 751 -6.23 30.57 3.69
N PHE A 752 -5.26 29.67 3.92
CA PHE A 752 -4.87 28.63 2.96
C PHE A 752 -5.59 27.29 3.15
N GLU A 753 -6.69 27.25 3.92
CA GLU A 753 -7.50 26.04 4.19
C GLU A 753 -8.03 25.33 2.93
N SER A 754 -8.13 26.01 1.79
CA SER A 754 -8.52 25.41 0.49
C SER A 754 -7.50 24.40 -0.05
N TYR A 755 -6.23 24.50 0.34
CA TYR A 755 -5.16 23.60 -0.08
C TYR A 755 -5.03 22.35 0.83
N ASP A 756 -5.74 22.31 1.96
CA ASP A 756 -5.58 21.25 2.95
C ASP A 756 -5.98 19.86 2.41
N PRO A 757 -5.34 18.77 2.90
CA PRO A 757 -5.79 17.40 2.64
C PRO A 757 -7.27 17.21 2.99
N SER A 758 -8.01 16.48 2.15
CA SER A 758 -9.47 16.31 2.30
C SER A 758 -9.86 15.66 3.63
N PHE A 759 -8.99 14.82 4.17
CA PHE A 759 -9.14 14.23 5.49
C PHE A 759 -7.88 14.50 6.33
N ARG A 760 -8.05 15.16 7.49
CA ARG A 760 -6.96 15.40 8.46
C ARG A 760 -6.80 14.26 9.47
N ALA A 761 -7.81 13.41 9.65
CA ALA A 761 -7.73 12.24 10.52
C ALA A 761 -8.56 11.07 9.95
N LEU A 762 -8.01 9.87 10.07
CA LEU A 762 -8.60 8.59 9.65
C LEU A 762 -8.54 7.60 10.81
N TYR A 763 -9.57 6.77 10.97
CA TYR A 763 -9.66 5.79 12.04
C TYR A 763 -10.16 4.44 11.54
N LEU A 764 -9.77 3.37 12.25
CA LEU A 764 -10.33 2.03 12.05
C LEU A 764 -11.11 1.61 13.30
N TYR A 765 -12.37 1.22 13.10
CA TYR A 765 -13.31 0.75 14.14
C TYR A 765 -13.88 -0.61 13.73
N PRO A 766 -13.15 -1.73 13.94
CA PRO A 766 -13.54 -3.02 13.37
C PRO A 766 -14.89 -3.58 13.84
N GLY A 767 -15.38 -3.20 15.04
CA GLY A 767 -16.73 -3.55 15.47
C GLY A 767 -17.82 -2.73 14.78
N PHE A 768 -17.60 -1.43 14.61
CA PHE A 768 -18.49 -0.50 13.92
C PHE A 768 -18.63 -0.81 12.41
N SER A 769 -17.58 -1.33 11.77
CA SER A 769 -17.61 -1.82 10.38
C SER A 769 -18.58 -2.98 10.11
N LEU A 770 -19.11 -3.64 11.14
CA LEU A 770 -20.04 -4.77 11.01
C LEU A 770 -21.52 -4.35 10.93
N PHE A 771 -21.85 -3.08 11.15
CA PHE A 771 -23.22 -2.57 11.00
C PHE A 771 -23.50 -2.26 9.52
N ASN A 772 -24.53 -2.86 8.94
CA ASN A 772 -24.82 -2.64 7.52
C ASN A 772 -25.43 -1.27 7.25
N HIS A 773 -25.17 -0.73 6.05
CA HIS A 773 -25.71 0.55 5.63
C HIS A 773 -27.21 0.47 5.32
N ALA A 774 -28.00 1.40 5.87
CA ALA A 774 -29.28 1.80 5.32
C ALA A 774 -29.32 3.33 5.14
N CYS A 775 -30.00 3.80 4.08
CA CYS A 775 -30.10 5.22 3.77
C CYS A 775 -30.74 6.07 4.90
N PRO A 776 -30.59 7.41 4.89
CA PRO A 776 -31.01 8.31 5.97
C PRO A 776 -32.47 8.14 6.44
N GLU A 777 -33.37 7.75 5.55
CA GLU A 777 -34.78 7.53 5.89
C GLU A 777 -35.01 6.16 6.56
N LYS A 778 -34.34 5.11 6.06
CA LYS A 778 -34.64 3.70 6.40
C LYS A 778 -33.75 3.07 7.50
N HIS A 779 -32.71 3.76 7.98
CA HIS A 779 -31.91 3.27 9.12
C HIS A 779 -32.68 3.31 10.45
N ASN A 780 -32.45 2.32 11.32
CA ASN A 780 -33.04 2.20 12.65
C ASN A 780 -32.08 2.54 13.80
N ALA A 781 -30.78 2.67 13.52
CA ALA A 781 -29.78 3.16 14.46
C ALA A 781 -29.00 4.35 13.89
N GLN A 782 -28.62 5.26 14.79
CA GLN A 782 -27.76 6.42 14.50
C GLN A 782 -26.40 6.23 15.18
N TRP A 783 -25.41 6.99 14.73
CA TRP A 783 -24.06 6.97 15.28
C TRP A 783 -23.44 8.37 15.31
N GLY A 784 -22.36 8.52 16.07
CA GLY A 784 -21.63 9.80 16.19
C GLY A 784 -20.40 9.69 17.09
N PHE A 785 -19.68 10.81 17.25
CA PHE A 785 -18.45 10.89 18.04
C PHE A 785 -18.69 11.45 19.45
N ASP A 786 -17.93 10.92 20.42
CA ASP A 786 -17.93 11.35 21.83
C ASP A 786 -17.19 12.70 22.03
N PHE A 787 -17.82 13.79 21.58
CA PHE A 787 -17.26 15.14 21.73
C PHE A 787 -17.14 15.61 23.19
N GLY A 788 -17.81 14.97 24.15
CA GLY A 788 -17.76 15.32 25.58
C GLY A 788 -16.56 14.71 26.31
N GLY A 789 -16.30 13.42 26.09
CA GLY A 789 -15.24 12.66 26.77
C GLY A 789 -13.99 12.44 25.92
N VAL A 790 -14.10 11.56 24.92
CA VAL A 790 -13.00 11.09 24.06
C VAL A 790 -13.36 11.40 22.59
N PRO A 791 -12.98 12.56 22.03
CA PRO A 791 -13.43 13.03 20.71
C PRO A 791 -13.31 12.07 19.51
N ASN A 792 -12.49 11.02 19.60
CA ASN A 792 -12.37 9.96 18.60
C ASN A 792 -12.95 8.60 19.04
N ARG A 793 -13.88 8.54 20.00
CA ARG A 793 -14.69 7.34 20.29
C ARG A 793 -16.01 7.42 19.52
N VAL A 794 -16.44 6.29 18.95
CA VAL A 794 -17.74 6.17 18.26
C VAL A 794 -18.80 5.60 19.19
N PHE A 795 -19.99 6.15 19.08
CA PHE A 795 -21.23 5.70 19.72
C PHE A 795 -22.24 5.27 18.64
N VAL A 796 -23.06 4.26 18.94
CA VAL A 796 -24.23 3.85 18.14
C VAL A 796 -25.44 3.75 19.08
N TRP A 797 -26.59 4.31 18.72
CA TRP A 797 -27.83 4.28 19.50
C TRP A 797 -29.08 4.06 18.64
N ALA A 798 -30.16 3.61 19.25
CA ALA A 798 -31.42 3.32 18.57
C ALA A 798 -32.21 4.61 18.23
N LYS A 799 -32.61 4.79 16.98
CA LYS A 799 -33.46 5.90 16.49
C LYS A 799 -34.96 5.62 16.70
N GLU A 800 -35.32 4.33 16.70
CA GLU A 800 -36.66 3.77 16.89
C GLU A 800 -36.60 2.58 17.87
N ASP A 801 -37.75 2.01 18.24
CA ASP A 801 -37.78 0.75 18.98
C ASP A 801 -37.39 -0.41 18.03
N ILE A 802 -36.28 -1.09 18.33
CA ILE A 802 -35.75 -2.22 17.56
C ILE A 802 -36.20 -3.54 18.23
N PRO A 803 -37.11 -4.32 17.62
CA PRO A 803 -37.55 -5.60 18.17
C PRO A 803 -36.46 -6.68 18.05
N LYS A 804 -36.48 -7.61 19.01
CA LYS A 804 -35.63 -8.81 19.02
C LYS A 804 -35.65 -9.52 17.66
N GLY A 805 -34.47 -9.74 17.10
CA GLY A 805 -34.26 -10.44 15.83
C GLY A 805 -34.17 -9.54 14.60
N LYS A 806 -34.51 -8.24 14.68
CA LYS A 806 -34.27 -7.27 13.60
C LYS A 806 -32.77 -6.99 13.43
N GLU A 807 -32.33 -6.72 12.20
CA GLU A 807 -30.98 -6.21 11.92
C GLU A 807 -30.86 -4.76 12.37
N ILE A 808 -29.65 -4.36 12.78
CA ILE A 808 -29.33 -3.00 13.20
C ILE A 808 -28.55 -2.34 12.05
N LEU A 809 -29.18 -1.34 11.43
CA LEU A 809 -28.74 -0.68 10.22
C LEU A 809 -28.48 0.80 10.50
N ILE A 810 -27.36 1.32 9.97
CA ILE A 810 -26.90 2.70 10.20
C ILE A 810 -26.71 3.47 8.89
N SER A 811 -26.81 4.80 8.95
CA SER A 811 -26.49 5.66 7.79
C SER A 811 -25.05 6.17 7.90
N TYR A 812 -24.14 5.66 7.06
CA TYR A 812 -22.76 6.16 7.00
C TYR A 812 -22.66 7.56 6.39
N THR A 813 -23.66 7.95 5.59
CA THR A 813 -23.82 9.30 5.01
C THR A 813 -25.11 9.96 5.51
N GLU A 814 -25.15 11.30 5.59
CA GLU A 814 -26.42 12.02 5.88
C GLU A 814 -27.31 12.22 4.63
N SER A 815 -26.97 11.63 3.48
CA SER A 815 -27.76 11.74 2.24
C SER A 815 -27.70 10.42 1.46
N PRO A 816 -28.73 10.06 0.68
CA PRO A 816 -28.70 8.90 -0.21
C PRO A 816 -27.48 8.93 -1.15
N MET A 817 -27.04 7.74 -1.57
CA MET A 817 -25.98 7.53 -2.56
C MET A 817 -26.55 6.80 -3.78
N THR A 818 -25.93 6.98 -4.94
CA THR A 818 -26.13 6.14 -6.13
C THR A 818 -25.61 4.72 -5.85
N GLU A 819 -26.08 3.70 -6.56
CA GLU A 819 -25.64 2.31 -6.33
C GLU A 819 -24.12 2.17 -6.48
N LYS A 820 -23.58 2.72 -7.56
CA LYS A 820 -22.15 2.87 -7.84
C LYS A 820 -21.37 3.64 -6.76
N GLY A 821 -22.00 4.67 -6.16
CA GLY A 821 -21.45 5.40 -5.01
C GLY A 821 -21.35 4.54 -3.75
N MET A 822 -22.37 3.72 -3.46
CA MET A 822 -22.38 2.78 -2.33
C MET A 822 -21.34 1.67 -2.52
N LEU A 823 -21.29 1.04 -3.70
CA LEU A 823 -20.31 0.01 -4.03
C LEU A 823 -18.86 0.53 -3.87
N ARG A 824 -18.59 1.78 -4.29
CA ARG A 824 -17.26 2.41 -4.14
C ARG A 824 -16.89 2.80 -2.71
N GLN A 825 -17.83 3.30 -1.90
CA GLN A 825 -17.54 3.79 -0.53
C GLN A 825 -17.71 2.74 0.57
N LEU A 826 -18.56 1.73 0.35
CA LEU A 826 -18.98 0.74 1.37
C LEU A 826 -18.63 -0.69 0.97
N GLY A 827 -18.11 -0.92 -0.24
CA GLY A 827 -17.81 -2.25 -0.80
C GLY A 827 -19.03 -3.12 -1.12
N ARG A 828 -20.25 -2.64 -0.83
CA ARG A 828 -21.49 -3.44 -0.85
C ARG A 828 -22.72 -2.57 -1.19
N PRO A 829 -23.79 -3.16 -1.77
CA PRO A 829 -25.07 -2.48 -1.94
C PRO A 829 -25.77 -2.21 -0.59
N CYS A 830 -26.79 -1.37 -0.61
CA CYS A 830 -27.56 -1.01 0.57
C CYS A 830 -28.26 -2.22 1.22
N ALA A 831 -28.59 -2.11 2.51
CA ALA A 831 -29.36 -3.10 3.27
C ALA A 831 -30.86 -2.80 3.36
N CYS A 832 -31.32 -1.67 2.82
CA CYS A 832 -32.73 -1.29 2.88
C CYS A 832 -33.48 -1.64 1.60
N ASP A 833 -34.78 -1.91 1.72
CA ASP A 833 -35.71 -2.18 0.61
C ASP A 833 -36.04 -0.90 -0.18
N GLY A 834 -35.03 -0.10 -0.54
CA GLY A 834 -35.14 1.13 -1.33
C GLY A 834 -34.83 0.86 -2.79
N GLU A 835 -35.57 1.52 -3.67
CA GLU A 835 -35.06 1.81 -5.00
C GLU A 835 -33.95 2.87 -4.84
N HIS A 836 -32.82 2.64 -5.48
CA HIS A 836 -31.69 3.56 -5.51
C HIS A 836 -31.55 4.09 -6.93
N ALA A 837 -31.17 5.36 -7.06
CA ALA A 837 -30.89 5.92 -8.37
C ALA A 837 -29.63 5.25 -8.94
N ASP A 838 -29.79 4.54 -10.05
CA ASP A 838 -28.72 4.36 -11.02
C ASP A 838 -28.27 5.72 -11.55
N GLU A 839 -27.03 5.80 -12.01
CA GLU A 839 -26.51 7.00 -12.69
C GLU A 839 -26.97 7.01 -14.15
N SER A 840 -28.24 7.35 -14.38
CA SER A 840 -28.85 7.50 -15.71
C SER A 840 -29.34 8.93 -15.98
N SER A 841 -28.79 9.57 -17.02
CA SER A 841 -29.42 10.64 -17.82
C SER A 841 -30.06 11.85 -17.09
N ASP A 842 -29.23 12.78 -16.61
CA ASP A 842 -29.52 14.22 -16.49
C ASP A 842 -28.29 14.96 -17.08
N GLU A 843 -28.22 15.42 -18.33
CA GLU A 843 -29.20 15.41 -19.45
C GLU A 843 -28.49 14.92 -20.76
N ASP A 844 -29.26 14.74 -21.85
CA ASP A 844 -28.80 14.49 -23.24
C ASP A 844 -28.23 13.10 -23.62
N ASP A 845 -28.65 12.04 -22.92
CA ASP A 845 -28.49 10.64 -23.35
C ASP A 845 -29.32 10.32 -24.62
N THR A 846 -28.81 10.67 -25.80
CA THR A 846 -29.19 9.94 -27.02
C THR A 846 -28.58 8.54 -26.97
N GLN A 847 -29.38 7.50 -27.25
CA GLN A 847 -28.99 6.09 -27.10
C GLN A 847 -27.94 5.62 -28.13
N GLN A 848 -26.74 6.16 -28.05
CA GLN A 848 -25.54 5.43 -28.45
C GLN A 848 -25.17 4.51 -27.29
N GLN A 849 -24.93 3.23 -27.60
CA GLN A 849 -24.27 2.34 -26.66
C GLN A 849 -22.91 2.95 -26.35
N SER A 850 -22.68 3.40 -25.12
CA SER A 850 -21.38 3.92 -24.71
C SER A 850 -20.33 2.87 -25.08
N PRO A 851 -19.30 3.21 -25.86
CA PRO A 851 -18.22 2.27 -26.07
C PRO A 851 -17.58 2.04 -24.71
N GLU A 852 -17.72 0.83 -24.16
CA GLU A 852 -16.78 0.33 -23.18
C GLU A 852 -15.43 0.24 -23.91
N TYR A 853 -14.68 1.35 -23.92
CA TYR A 853 -13.35 1.39 -24.52
C TYR A 853 -12.55 0.27 -23.86
N PRO A 854 -12.20 -0.79 -24.62
CA PRO A 854 -11.58 -1.95 -24.02
C PRO A 854 -10.24 -1.53 -23.44
N PRO A 855 -9.76 -2.19 -22.37
CA PRO A 855 -8.46 -1.89 -21.80
C PRO A 855 -7.41 -1.92 -22.92
N LEU A 856 -6.47 -0.97 -22.93
CA LEU A 856 -5.44 -0.70 -23.96
C LEU A 856 -4.92 -1.93 -24.74
N SER A 857 -4.76 -3.04 -24.03
CA SER A 857 -4.40 -4.36 -24.51
C SER A 857 -5.28 -4.95 -25.62
N ALA A 858 -6.53 -4.53 -25.72
CA ALA A 858 -7.54 -4.94 -26.70
C ALA A 858 -8.02 -3.79 -27.60
N ALA A 859 -7.27 -2.68 -27.67
CA ALA A 859 -7.37 -1.73 -28.77
C ALA A 859 -6.96 -2.39 -30.11
N PRO A 860 -7.41 -1.88 -31.27
CA PRO A 860 -7.03 -2.43 -32.58
C PRO A 860 -5.50 -2.48 -32.76
N ARG A 861 -4.97 -3.69 -32.96
CA ARG A 861 -3.54 -3.92 -33.15
C ARG A 861 -3.14 -3.63 -34.59
N ASP A 862 -2.94 -2.35 -34.90
CA ASP A 862 -2.30 -1.95 -36.16
C ASP A 862 -0.93 -2.64 -36.30
N PRO A 863 -0.65 -3.30 -37.43
CA PRO A 863 0.60 -4.01 -37.62
C PRO A 863 1.77 -3.02 -37.66
N THR A 864 2.80 -3.28 -36.86
CA THR A 864 4.00 -2.44 -36.76
C THR A 864 4.60 -2.16 -38.14
N PRO A 865 4.67 -0.89 -38.60
CA PRO A 865 5.30 -0.55 -39.87
C PRO A 865 6.81 -0.77 -39.77
N ASP A 866 7.26 -1.92 -40.28
CA ASP A 866 8.69 -2.23 -40.39
C ASP A 866 9.23 -1.71 -41.72
N ASN A 867 10.07 -0.68 -41.63
CA ASN A 867 10.92 -0.14 -42.70
C ASN A 867 11.77 1.01 -42.13
N SER A 868 13.01 0.76 -41.70
CA SER A 868 13.98 1.83 -41.43
C SER A 868 15.37 1.53 -42.00
N SER A 869 15.54 1.80 -43.29
CA SER A 869 16.81 1.65 -44.02
C SER A 869 17.28 2.98 -44.62
N VAL A 870 17.57 3.98 -43.76
CA VAL A 870 18.19 5.26 -44.15
C VAL A 870 19.31 5.62 -43.16
N PRO A 871 20.56 5.88 -43.62
CA PRO A 871 21.68 6.21 -42.73
C PRO A 871 21.64 7.64 -42.16
N SER A 872 22.43 7.87 -41.11
CA SER A 872 22.51 9.13 -40.36
C SER A 872 23.29 10.25 -41.05
N GLN A 873 22.66 11.43 -41.15
CA GLN A 873 23.29 12.76 -41.09
C GLN A 873 22.30 13.68 -40.33
N GLY A 874 22.67 14.74 -39.63
CA GLY A 874 23.98 15.34 -39.34
C GLY A 874 23.73 16.63 -38.54
N SER A 875 24.59 17.00 -37.60
CA SER A 875 24.32 18.10 -36.66
C SER A 875 24.40 19.50 -37.28
N SER A 876 23.46 20.41 -36.97
CA SER A 876 23.81 21.82 -36.75
C SER A 876 22.77 22.67 -36.00
N THR A 877 23.18 23.89 -35.68
CA THR A 877 22.69 24.84 -34.68
C THR A 877 21.53 25.77 -35.10
N ARG A 878 20.59 25.99 -34.17
CA ARG A 878 20.17 27.31 -33.62
C ARG A 878 19.96 28.51 -34.57
N ALA A 879 18.69 28.94 -34.74
CA ALA A 879 18.32 30.35 -34.95
C ALA A 879 16.85 30.64 -34.56
N LEU A 880 16.55 31.82 -34.00
CA LEU A 880 15.20 32.41 -33.91
C LEU A 880 15.09 33.57 -34.91
N GLY A 881 13.88 33.90 -35.41
CA GLY A 881 13.70 35.07 -36.27
C GLY A 881 12.27 35.45 -36.69
N THR A 882 11.54 36.14 -35.79
CA THR A 882 10.52 37.18 -36.07
C THR A 882 9.46 37.02 -37.19
N GLN A 883 8.18 37.22 -36.81
CA GLN A 883 7.37 38.39 -37.24
C GLN A 883 6.15 38.54 -36.28
N THR A 884 5.95 39.60 -35.49
CA THR A 884 5.62 41.03 -35.74
C THR A 884 4.11 41.31 -35.82
N LYS A 885 3.64 42.30 -35.01
CA LYS A 885 2.36 43.07 -35.00
C LYS A 885 1.33 42.70 -33.92
N LEU A 886 0.42 43.58 -33.48
CA LEU A 886 0.46 45.05 -33.16
C LEU A 886 -0.95 45.49 -32.71
N GLY A 887 -1.10 46.29 -31.64
CA GLY A 887 -2.22 47.25 -31.51
C GLY A 887 -3.01 47.27 -30.20
N ARG A 888 -3.13 48.49 -29.62
CA ARG A 888 -4.16 49.07 -28.71
C ARG A 888 -4.78 48.17 -27.60
N ALA A 889 -4.77 48.49 -26.31
CA ALA A 889 -4.69 49.73 -25.51
C ALA A 889 -5.98 50.58 -25.34
N GLN A 890 -6.20 50.96 -24.06
CA GLN A 890 -7.00 52.06 -23.48
C GLN A 890 -8.49 51.87 -23.11
N MET A 891 -8.77 52.18 -21.83
CA MET A 891 -9.89 53.01 -21.29
C MET A 891 -11.31 52.40 -21.24
N ASP A 892 -12.19 52.75 -20.30
CA ASP A 892 -12.07 53.57 -19.06
C ASP A 892 -13.21 53.25 -18.07
N GLY A 893 -13.13 53.77 -16.84
CA GLY A 893 -14.25 53.89 -15.89
C GLY A 893 -14.20 52.94 -14.67
N ALA A 894 -14.51 53.29 -13.41
CA ALA A 894 -14.55 54.52 -12.59
C ALA A 894 -15.72 54.44 -11.57
N ASN A 895 -15.43 54.61 -10.27
CA ASN A 895 -16.37 55.01 -9.19
C ASN A 895 -17.51 53.98 -8.85
N ASP A 896 -18.25 53.98 -7.73
CA ASP A 896 -18.22 54.51 -6.33
C ASP A 896 -19.38 53.76 -5.57
N ASP A 897 -19.58 53.66 -4.25
CA ASP A 897 -18.97 54.18 -3.00
C ASP A 897 -19.32 53.24 -1.80
N ARG A 898 -18.69 53.45 -0.61
CA ARG A 898 -19.21 53.19 0.78
C ARG A 898 -19.55 51.77 1.32
N GLU A 899 -19.21 51.40 2.58
CA GLU A 899 -19.68 51.82 3.96
C GLU A 899 -21.13 51.34 4.29
N GLU A 900 -21.51 50.84 5.49
CA GLU A 900 -20.82 50.72 6.79
C GLU A 900 -21.40 49.63 7.76
N SER A 901 -20.61 49.28 8.79
CA SER A 901 -20.89 48.84 10.18
C SER A 901 -22.25 48.28 10.70
N ALA A 902 -22.18 47.02 11.19
CA ALA A 902 -22.56 46.51 12.53
C ALA A 902 -23.95 46.71 13.20
N ALA A 903 -24.53 45.61 13.75
CA ALA A 903 -25.00 45.52 15.16
C ALA A 903 -25.38 44.07 15.59
N ARG A 904 -25.50 43.84 16.91
CA ARG A 904 -25.92 42.57 17.56
C ARG A 904 -27.46 42.42 17.59
N GLU A 905 -27.94 41.19 17.74
CA GLU A 905 -28.89 40.89 18.82
C GLU A 905 -28.74 39.44 19.34
N GLN A 906 -29.27 39.15 20.53
CA GLN A 906 -29.29 37.82 21.16
C GLN A 906 -30.74 37.38 21.39
N THR A 907 -31.02 36.07 21.34
CA THR A 907 -32.32 35.54 21.74
C THR A 907 -32.16 34.18 22.41
N LEU A 908 -32.80 34.00 23.57
CA LEU A 908 -32.87 32.74 24.30
C LEU A 908 -34.12 31.96 23.87
N LEU A 909 -33.97 30.66 23.64
CA LEU A 909 -35.07 29.69 23.44
C LEU A 909 -34.71 28.35 24.13
N PRO A 910 -35.69 27.47 24.40
CA PRO A 910 -35.82 26.89 25.75
C PRO A 910 -35.35 25.44 25.92
N GLU A 911 -35.73 24.88 27.06
CA GLU A 911 -35.22 23.69 27.74
C GLU A 911 -35.29 22.37 26.96
N ALA A 912 -34.35 21.48 27.28
CA ALA A 912 -34.23 20.11 26.78
C ALA A 912 -35.39 19.22 27.24
N THR A 913 -35.57 18.06 26.58
CA THR A 913 -36.62 17.09 26.93
C THR A 913 -36.06 15.90 27.71
N GLU A 914 -36.90 15.25 28.54
CA GLU A 914 -36.53 14.16 29.48
C GLU A 914 -35.69 13.01 28.86
N ALA A 915 -35.76 12.82 27.54
CA ALA A 915 -34.95 11.83 26.81
C ALA A 915 -33.44 12.19 26.78
N GLU A 916 -33.09 13.48 26.80
CA GLU A 916 -31.70 13.95 26.82
C GLU A 916 -31.09 13.79 28.23
N GLU A 917 -31.87 14.02 29.30
CA GLU A 917 -31.43 13.76 30.67
C GLU A 917 -31.17 12.27 30.94
N GLN A 918 -31.98 11.36 30.36
CA GLN A 918 -31.69 9.92 30.46
C GLN A 918 -30.44 9.54 29.64
N PHE A 919 -30.22 10.15 28.48
CA PHE A 919 -29.00 9.94 27.69
C PHE A 919 -27.75 10.40 28.45
N ASP A 920 -27.75 11.62 28.99
CA ASP A 920 -26.60 12.19 29.70
C ASP A 920 -26.32 11.45 31.03
N SER A 921 -27.34 11.03 31.78
CA SER A 921 -27.14 10.28 33.02
C SER A 921 -26.69 8.82 32.81
N GLU A 922 -27.02 8.20 31.67
CA GLU A 922 -26.41 6.91 31.26
C GLU A 922 -24.97 7.12 30.72
N LEU A 923 -24.71 8.23 30.03
CA LEU A 923 -23.38 8.62 29.54
C LEU A 923 -22.41 8.91 30.69
N GLU A 924 -22.80 9.69 31.70
CA GLU A 924 -21.99 9.94 32.91
C GLU A 924 -21.65 8.63 33.64
N ARG A 925 -22.63 7.73 33.79
CA ARG A 925 -22.44 6.42 34.41
C ARG A 925 -21.44 5.56 33.62
N TYR A 926 -21.41 5.69 32.29
CA TYR A 926 -20.37 5.06 31.45
C TYR A 926 -18.99 5.75 31.61
N MET A 927 -18.92 7.08 31.58
CA MET A 927 -17.69 7.88 31.72
C MET A 927 -16.90 7.55 33.00
N ALA A 928 -17.61 7.21 34.08
CA ALA A 928 -17.02 6.80 35.35
C ALA A 928 -16.21 5.48 35.27
N THR A 929 -16.54 4.57 34.33
CA THR A 929 -15.98 3.19 34.33
C THR A 929 -14.59 3.08 33.70
N ARG A 930 -14.25 3.96 32.74
CA ARG A 930 -12.91 4.11 32.09
C ARG A 930 -12.21 2.85 31.55
N LYS A 931 -12.88 1.69 31.47
CA LYS A 931 -12.35 0.47 30.84
C LYS A 931 -12.59 0.53 29.33
N ARG A 932 -11.64 0.01 28.55
CA ARG A 932 -11.75 -0.02 27.07
C ARG A 932 -12.73 -1.09 26.62
N PRO A 933 -13.66 -0.79 25.70
CA PRO A 933 -14.47 -1.82 25.06
C PRO A 933 -13.60 -2.74 24.19
N TYR A 934 -12.91 -2.16 23.20
CA TYR A 934 -12.30 -2.94 22.11
C TYR A 934 -10.86 -3.43 22.36
N ARG A 935 -10.21 -3.11 23.49
CA ARG A 935 -8.90 -3.70 23.85
C ARG A 935 -8.74 -4.08 25.34
N GLY A 936 -9.84 -4.49 25.95
CA GLY A 936 -9.79 -5.32 27.15
C GLY A 936 -9.38 -6.75 26.78
N GLU A 937 -8.12 -7.11 27.02
CA GLU A 937 -7.67 -8.51 27.13
C GLU A 937 -7.93 -9.41 25.89
N TRP A 938 -7.49 -8.99 24.69
CA TRP A 938 -7.22 -9.94 23.60
C TRP A 938 -6.08 -10.88 24.04
N ALA A 939 -6.47 -12.00 24.65
CA ALA A 939 -5.59 -13.01 25.25
C ALA A 939 -4.60 -12.51 26.34
N GLU A 940 -5.08 -11.79 27.37
CA GLU A 940 -4.37 -11.81 28.68
C GLU A 940 -4.76 -13.06 29.52
N ASN A 941 -5.83 -13.78 29.14
CA ASN A 941 -6.27 -15.02 29.78
C ASN A 941 -5.94 -16.28 28.97
N GLY A 942 -4.87 -16.96 29.39
CA GLY A 942 -4.72 -18.42 29.38
C GLY A 942 -4.91 -19.22 28.07
N HIS A 943 -3.80 -19.55 27.40
CA HIS A 943 -3.44 -20.97 27.23
C HIS A 943 -1.99 -21.26 26.81
N TYR A 944 -1.21 -20.24 26.43
CA TYR A 944 0.25 -20.37 26.21
C TYR A 944 1.01 -20.66 27.52
N LYS A 945 1.04 -21.93 27.93
CA LYS A 945 1.92 -22.42 29.00
C LYS A 945 3.37 -22.15 28.60
N ARG A 946 4.07 -21.32 29.37
CA ARG A 946 5.52 -21.15 29.29
C ARG A 946 6.19 -22.53 29.34
N ARG A 947 6.78 -22.97 28.23
CA ARG A 947 7.87 -23.95 28.28
C ARG A 947 9.13 -23.22 28.69
N HIS A 948 9.27 -23.00 30.00
CA HIS A 948 10.59 -22.82 30.58
C HIS A 948 11.44 -24.04 30.24
N PHE A 949 12.66 -23.78 29.76
CA PHE A 949 13.77 -24.70 29.82
C PHE A 949 14.95 -23.87 30.29
N ASP A 950 15.48 -24.21 31.47
CA ASP A 950 16.63 -23.53 32.06
C ASP A 950 17.92 -24.09 31.43
N SER A 951 18.64 -23.27 30.67
CA SER A 951 20.04 -23.42 30.24
C SER A 951 20.52 -22.11 29.62
#